data_AF-A0A835D3K7-F1
#
_entry.id   AF-A0A835D3K7-F1
#
_cell.length_a   1.000
_cell.length_b   1.000
_cell.length_c   1.000
_cell.angle_alpha   90.00
_cell.angle_beta   90.00
_cell.angle_gamma   90.00
#
_symmetry.space_group_name_H-M   'P 1'
#
loop_
_entity.id
_entity.type
_entity.pdbx_description
1 polymer ?
#
loop_
_entity_poly.entity_id
_entity_poly.type
_entity_poly.pdbx_seq_one_letter_code
_entity_poly.pdbx_strand_id
1 'polypeptide(L)'
;MGSIQWPLSKLDIYGSLRADGQSYGKPTRNRNGTLMGGGGGGSGGTVLLFLQSLTLGKNSSLSVAGGNGGRDGGGGGGGGRVHFHWSGIAAGDEYVPIATISGSINSSGGSGDNGGHHGEEGTVTGKKCPKGLYGTYCNECPVGTYKDVDGSDEFLCTPCSLEFLPHRADYIYVRGGVTQPSCPYKCISDKYRMPNCYTPLEELIYTFGGPWPFAVLMSCILVLLSLLLSTLRIKTVNSYRTANSIEHHSNHFPYLLSLAEVRGTSREEETQSHVHRMYFMGPNTFREPWHLPYSPPNAIIDIVYEDAFNRFIDEINSVAAYEWWEGSVHSILSVLAYPFAWSWKQWCRRKKIHRLQEYVKSEYDHSCLRSCRSRALYKGMKVGATPDLMVAYIDFFLGGDEKRLDISMSIQKRFPMCIIFGGDGSYMSPYNLHSDTLLTNLLGQHVPATTWNRLIAGLNAQLRTVRQGSIRSALIPVISWITSHGNPKLQFYGARIDLGWFQATASGYYQLGILVAVGDYSLHNMHQSDLLGTRSDEHLREDATVAHNSLKQLQQSQPYISHALSRKRITGGMTGGVINDATLKSLDYRRDFLFPFSLLLRNTRPIGLQDTMQLLISTMLLGDLTITLLTLLQFYWISLMAFLAVLLILPLSLLSPFPAGLNALFSQGPRKASLARVYALWNATSLSNIVVAFICGVLRYGFSSSQMPKKENTWNFRSNLAKGKQLMREGEFDDEGADLVEEPDYELEFDKNGEEEVMEDDKWWILPSILLLVKSVQARFVDWHIANLEIEDLSLFSQDPESFWYHETSS
;
A
#
# COMPACT_ATOMS: atom_id res chain seq x y z
N MET A 1 -30.26 -67.70 -29.15
CA MET A 1 -30.47 -68.08 -27.73
C MET A 1 -31.52 -67.16 -27.14
N GLY A 2 -32.53 -67.73 -26.47
CA GLY A 2 -33.71 -66.98 -26.02
C GLY A 2 -34.67 -66.63 -27.16
N SER A 3 -35.75 -65.92 -26.83
CA SER A 3 -36.75 -65.40 -27.77
C SER A 3 -37.26 -64.03 -27.32
N ILE A 4 -38.03 -63.34 -28.17
CA ILE A 4 -38.66 -62.05 -27.82
C ILE A 4 -39.64 -62.19 -26.63
N GLN A 5 -40.40 -63.29 -26.57
CA GLN A 5 -41.37 -63.55 -25.50
C GLN A 5 -40.69 -63.99 -24.20
N TRP A 6 -39.58 -64.73 -24.33
CA TRP A 6 -38.84 -65.33 -23.22
C TRP A 6 -37.34 -65.05 -23.37
N PRO A 7 -36.90 -63.82 -23.07
CA PRO A 7 -35.49 -63.47 -23.10
C PRO A 7 -34.75 -64.11 -21.91
N LEU A 8 -33.45 -64.37 -22.08
CA LEU A 8 -32.60 -64.83 -20.99
C LEU A 8 -32.37 -63.70 -19.98
N SER A 9 -32.53 -63.97 -18.68
CA SER A 9 -32.25 -62.96 -17.65
C SER A 9 -30.77 -62.56 -17.60
N LYS A 10 -29.87 -63.54 -17.71
CA LYS A 10 -28.42 -63.31 -17.73
C LYS A 10 -27.72 -64.39 -18.54
N LEU A 11 -26.74 -64.00 -19.36
CA LEU A 11 -25.84 -64.91 -20.07
C LEU A 11 -24.40 -64.61 -19.67
N ASP A 12 -23.77 -65.56 -18.99
CA ASP A 12 -22.37 -65.47 -18.56
C ASP A 12 -21.51 -66.42 -19.39
N ILE A 13 -20.54 -65.88 -20.14
CA ILE A 13 -19.67 -66.64 -21.04
C ILE A 13 -18.24 -66.68 -20.49
N TYR A 14 -17.87 -67.86 -19.97
CA TYR A 14 -16.52 -68.20 -19.50
C TYR A 14 -15.96 -69.34 -20.38
N GLY A 15 -15.47 -69.00 -21.58
CA GLY A 15 -14.99 -69.97 -22.57
C GLY A 15 -15.17 -69.43 -23.98
N SER A 16 -15.47 -70.28 -24.96
CA SER A 16 -15.72 -69.84 -26.33
C SER A 16 -17.11 -70.19 -26.83
N LEU A 17 -17.87 -69.20 -27.30
CA LEU A 17 -19.08 -69.40 -28.09
C LEU A 17 -18.72 -69.15 -29.56
N ARG A 18 -18.72 -70.20 -30.39
CA ARG A 18 -18.25 -70.14 -31.77
C ARG A 18 -19.34 -70.55 -32.75
N ALA A 19 -19.51 -69.76 -33.79
CA ALA A 19 -20.19 -70.13 -35.02
C ALA A 19 -19.27 -69.82 -36.20
N ASP A 20 -17.99 -70.16 -36.06
CA ASP A 20 -16.97 -69.88 -37.06
C ASP A 20 -17.15 -70.75 -38.31
N GLY A 21 -16.78 -70.20 -39.46
CA GLY A 21 -16.74 -70.91 -40.72
C GLY A 21 -15.66 -72.00 -40.72
N GLN A 22 -15.95 -73.10 -41.40
CA GLN A 22 -15.00 -74.20 -41.54
C GLN A 22 -13.76 -73.73 -42.31
N SER A 23 -12.58 -73.88 -41.72
CA SER A 23 -11.31 -73.68 -42.43
C SER A 23 -10.88 -74.97 -43.12
N TYR A 24 -10.30 -74.87 -44.32
CA TYR A 24 -9.89 -76.05 -45.08
C TYR A 24 -8.53 -76.59 -44.60
N GLY A 25 -8.55 -77.71 -43.87
CA GLY A 25 -7.42 -78.15 -43.04
C GLY A 25 -6.39 -79.09 -43.67
N LYS A 26 -6.65 -79.76 -44.80
CA LYS A 26 -5.68 -80.64 -45.51
C LYS A 26 -6.05 -80.81 -46.99
N PRO A 27 -5.07 -80.83 -47.93
CA PRO A 27 -5.35 -81.05 -49.35
C PRO A 27 -5.91 -82.46 -49.58
N THR A 28 -7.12 -82.55 -50.16
CA THR A 28 -7.68 -83.84 -50.58
C THR A 28 -7.01 -84.28 -51.90
N ARG A 29 -6.17 -85.32 -51.85
CA ARG A 29 -5.63 -85.97 -53.05
C ARG A 29 -6.70 -86.84 -53.70
N ASN A 30 -6.87 -86.71 -55.01
CA ASN A 30 -7.76 -87.59 -55.77
C ASN A 30 -7.15 -89.01 -55.88
N ARG A 31 -7.95 -90.04 -56.20
CA ARG A 31 -7.49 -91.45 -56.34
C ARG A 31 -6.36 -91.62 -57.38
N ASN A 32 -6.20 -90.64 -58.27
CA ASN A 32 -5.17 -90.57 -59.31
C ASN A 32 -3.94 -89.70 -58.94
N GLY A 33 -3.83 -89.24 -57.68
CA GLY A 33 -2.67 -88.44 -57.22
C GLY A 33 -2.66 -86.98 -57.65
N THR A 34 -3.66 -86.51 -58.42
CA THR A 34 -3.82 -85.09 -58.74
C THR A 34 -4.39 -84.30 -57.56
N LEU A 35 -3.84 -83.10 -57.35
CA LEU A 35 -4.26 -82.14 -56.33
C LEU A 35 -5.61 -81.55 -56.74
N MET A 36 -6.65 -81.71 -55.92
CA MET A 36 -7.89 -80.96 -56.11
C MET A 36 -7.63 -79.49 -55.76
N GLY A 37 -8.07 -78.55 -56.60
CA GLY A 37 -7.88 -77.11 -56.39
C GLY A 37 -8.36 -76.64 -55.01
N GLY A 38 -7.73 -75.58 -54.48
CA GLY A 38 -7.95 -75.09 -53.12
C GLY A 38 -9.43 -74.80 -52.83
N GLY A 39 -10.00 -75.49 -51.85
CA GLY A 39 -11.34 -75.19 -51.36
C GLY A 39 -11.39 -73.83 -50.65
N GLY A 40 -12.42 -73.04 -50.91
CA GLY A 40 -12.67 -71.78 -50.20
C GLY A 40 -13.04 -72.02 -48.73
N GLY A 41 -12.80 -71.01 -47.89
CA GLY A 41 -13.20 -71.01 -46.49
C GLY A 41 -14.72 -70.87 -46.31
N GLY A 42 -15.28 -71.57 -45.34
CA GLY A 42 -16.71 -71.46 -45.01
C GLY A 42 -17.06 -70.09 -44.43
N SER A 43 -18.25 -69.56 -44.70
CA SER A 43 -18.72 -68.32 -44.07
C SER A 43 -19.01 -68.52 -42.58
N GLY A 44 -18.79 -67.47 -41.78
CA GLY A 44 -19.22 -67.41 -40.39
C GLY A 44 -20.75 -67.51 -40.26
N GLY A 45 -21.22 -68.12 -39.18
CA GLY A 45 -22.62 -68.30 -38.86
C GLY A 45 -23.27 -67.07 -38.23
N THR A 46 -24.53 -67.22 -37.80
CA THR A 46 -25.28 -66.15 -37.12
C THR A 46 -25.58 -66.52 -35.68
N VAL A 47 -25.27 -65.62 -34.75
CA VAL A 47 -25.59 -65.73 -33.33
C VAL A 47 -26.58 -64.62 -32.95
N LEU A 48 -27.84 -64.99 -32.75
CA LEU A 48 -28.88 -64.09 -32.25
C LEU A 48 -29.06 -64.32 -30.74
N LEU A 49 -28.95 -63.26 -29.96
CA LEU A 49 -29.05 -63.34 -28.50
C LEU A 49 -30.19 -62.44 -28.01
N PHE A 50 -31.19 -63.04 -27.36
CA PHE A 50 -32.31 -62.34 -26.70
C PHE A 50 -32.11 -62.42 -25.19
N LEU A 51 -31.70 -61.31 -24.56
CA LEU A 51 -31.29 -61.29 -23.15
C LEU A 51 -31.52 -59.93 -22.47
N GLN A 52 -31.53 -59.94 -21.14
CA GLN A 52 -31.52 -58.75 -20.27
C GLN A 52 -30.09 -58.34 -19.90
N SER A 53 -29.17 -59.29 -19.65
CA SER A 53 -27.78 -58.99 -19.26
C SER A 53 -26.76 -59.97 -19.85
N LEU A 54 -25.60 -59.45 -20.27
CA LEU A 54 -24.46 -60.23 -20.80
C LEU A 54 -23.20 -60.00 -19.96
N THR A 55 -22.51 -61.08 -19.60
CA THR A 55 -21.11 -60.98 -19.16
C THR A 55 -20.22 -61.87 -20.01
N LEU A 56 -19.19 -61.27 -20.62
CA LEU A 56 -18.13 -61.98 -21.32
C LEU A 56 -16.88 -61.89 -20.44
N GLY A 57 -16.54 -63.00 -19.77
CA GLY A 57 -15.41 -63.08 -18.86
C GLY A 57 -14.04 -62.75 -19.48
N LYS A 58 -13.00 -62.64 -18.65
CA LYS A 58 -11.62 -62.48 -19.14
C LYS A 58 -11.19 -63.77 -19.86
N ASN A 59 -10.51 -63.64 -21.00
CA ASN A 59 -10.08 -64.75 -21.87
C ASN A 59 -11.23 -65.58 -22.48
N SER A 60 -12.47 -65.09 -22.48
CA SER A 60 -13.55 -65.72 -23.23
C SER A 60 -13.71 -65.07 -24.62
N SER A 61 -14.22 -65.85 -25.57
CA SER A 61 -14.35 -65.44 -26.97
C SER A 61 -15.74 -65.72 -27.52
N LEU A 62 -16.40 -64.71 -28.09
CA LEU A 62 -17.57 -64.89 -28.94
C LEU A 62 -17.12 -64.74 -30.39
N SER A 63 -17.09 -65.82 -31.16
CA SER A 63 -16.53 -65.81 -32.50
C SER A 63 -17.57 -66.25 -33.53
N VAL A 64 -17.69 -65.48 -34.60
CA VAL A 64 -18.46 -65.79 -35.81
C VAL A 64 -17.59 -65.56 -37.04
N ALA A 65 -16.29 -65.82 -36.93
CA ALA A 65 -15.31 -65.51 -37.95
C ALA A 65 -15.49 -66.39 -39.19
N GLY A 66 -15.11 -65.86 -40.35
CA GLY A 66 -15.00 -66.65 -41.57
C GLY A 66 -13.89 -67.70 -41.47
N GLY A 67 -14.07 -68.83 -42.14
CA GLY A 67 -13.05 -69.86 -42.27
C GLY A 67 -11.95 -69.44 -43.24
N ASN A 68 -10.72 -69.90 -43.01
CA ASN A 68 -9.61 -69.63 -43.92
C ASN A 68 -9.67 -70.53 -45.16
N GLY A 69 -9.26 -69.98 -46.31
CA GLY A 69 -9.12 -70.69 -47.56
C GLY A 69 -8.04 -71.78 -47.51
N GLY A 70 -8.14 -72.75 -48.42
CA GLY A 70 -7.15 -73.82 -48.53
C GLY A 70 -5.83 -73.35 -49.14
N ARG A 71 -4.73 -74.00 -48.72
CA ARG A 71 -3.35 -73.66 -49.10
C ARG A 71 -3.05 -73.64 -50.61
N ASP A 72 -3.88 -74.30 -51.42
CA ASP A 72 -3.67 -74.42 -52.88
C ASP A 72 -4.58 -73.48 -53.70
N GLY A 73 -4.92 -72.30 -53.17
CA GLY A 73 -5.58 -71.20 -53.92
C GLY A 73 -7.08 -70.99 -53.65
N GLY A 74 -7.51 -70.95 -52.39
CA GLY A 74 -8.91 -70.69 -51.99
C GLY A 74 -9.14 -69.31 -51.35
N GLY A 75 -10.28 -68.67 -51.66
CA GLY A 75 -10.72 -67.44 -50.99
C GLY A 75 -11.18 -67.68 -49.54
N GLY A 76 -11.04 -66.68 -48.69
CA GLY A 76 -11.52 -66.71 -47.31
C GLY A 76 -13.04 -66.57 -47.21
N GLY A 77 -13.65 -67.23 -46.23
CA GLY A 77 -15.09 -67.12 -46.00
C GLY A 77 -15.45 -65.76 -45.39
N GLY A 78 -16.61 -65.19 -45.73
CA GLY A 78 -17.09 -63.96 -45.08
C GLY A 78 -17.37 -64.15 -43.58
N GLY A 79 -17.21 -63.09 -42.80
CA GLY A 79 -17.55 -63.05 -41.39
C GLY A 79 -19.05 -63.18 -41.15
N GLY A 80 -19.41 -63.68 -39.97
CA GLY A 80 -20.78 -63.95 -39.57
C GLY A 80 -21.50 -62.77 -38.92
N ARG A 81 -22.65 -63.02 -38.32
CA ARG A 81 -23.47 -61.97 -37.70
C ARG A 81 -23.73 -62.24 -36.23
N VAL A 82 -23.47 -61.25 -35.38
CA VAL A 82 -23.91 -61.22 -33.99
C VAL A 82 -24.98 -60.14 -33.82
N HIS A 83 -26.13 -60.51 -33.26
CA HIS A 83 -27.18 -59.55 -32.93
C HIS A 83 -27.60 -59.67 -31.47
N PHE A 84 -27.52 -58.55 -30.74
CA PHE A 84 -27.98 -58.43 -29.36
C PHE A 84 -29.36 -57.77 -29.33
N HIS A 85 -30.36 -58.54 -28.92
CA HIS A 85 -31.72 -58.07 -28.72
C HIS A 85 -32.01 -57.89 -27.22
N TRP A 86 -31.77 -56.68 -26.73
CA TRP A 86 -31.94 -56.30 -25.33
C TRP A 86 -33.43 -56.19 -24.93
N SER A 87 -33.81 -56.82 -23.82
CA SER A 87 -35.14 -56.69 -23.22
C SER A 87 -35.09 -55.95 -21.88
N GLY A 88 -36.04 -55.04 -21.63
CA GLY A 88 -36.16 -54.36 -20.33
C GLY A 88 -34.99 -53.44 -19.98
N ILE A 89 -34.55 -52.59 -20.91
CA ILE A 89 -33.51 -51.58 -20.64
C ILE A 89 -34.13 -50.51 -19.72
N ALA A 90 -33.69 -50.47 -18.46
CA ALA A 90 -34.03 -49.38 -17.55
C ALA A 90 -33.35 -48.08 -18.00
N ALA A 91 -34.04 -46.95 -17.88
CA ALA A 91 -33.53 -45.62 -18.27
C ALA A 91 -33.56 -44.66 -17.07
N GLY A 92 -32.69 -43.64 -17.10
CA GLY A 92 -32.56 -42.68 -16.00
C GLY A 92 -31.95 -43.30 -14.74
N ASP A 93 -32.49 -42.96 -13.57
CA ASP A 93 -31.91 -43.32 -12.26
C ASP A 93 -31.85 -44.84 -11.99
N GLU A 94 -32.68 -45.62 -12.69
CA GLU A 94 -32.74 -47.08 -12.60
C GLU A 94 -31.77 -47.79 -13.56
N TYR A 95 -31.02 -47.04 -14.39
CA TYR A 95 -30.08 -47.64 -15.34
C TYR A 95 -28.96 -48.42 -14.64
N VAL A 96 -28.69 -49.61 -15.18
CA VAL A 96 -27.58 -50.48 -14.80
C VAL A 96 -26.93 -50.99 -16.10
N PRO A 97 -25.59 -51.07 -16.18
CA PRO A 97 -24.91 -51.56 -17.38
C PRO A 97 -25.37 -52.97 -17.75
N ILE A 98 -25.95 -53.12 -18.94
CA ILE A 98 -26.55 -54.37 -19.43
C ILE A 98 -25.52 -55.35 -19.98
N ALA A 99 -24.33 -54.88 -20.36
CA ALA A 99 -23.25 -55.73 -20.86
C ALA A 99 -21.92 -55.41 -20.17
N THR A 100 -21.21 -56.44 -19.73
CA THR A 100 -19.83 -56.34 -19.24
C THR A 100 -18.92 -57.21 -20.09
N ILE A 101 -18.10 -56.59 -20.94
CA ILE A 101 -17.30 -57.28 -21.95
C ILE A 101 -15.83 -57.18 -21.56
N SER A 102 -15.27 -58.27 -21.04
CA SER A 102 -13.85 -58.41 -20.69
C SER A 102 -13.10 -59.39 -21.61
N GLY A 103 -13.81 -60.07 -22.52
CA GLY A 103 -13.26 -60.98 -23.52
C GLY A 103 -13.30 -60.40 -24.94
N SER A 104 -13.05 -61.22 -25.97
CA SER A 104 -13.00 -60.78 -27.37
C SER A 104 -14.25 -61.20 -28.15
N ILE A 105 -14.80 -60.30 -28.96
CA ILE A 105 -15.83 -60.62 -29.95
C ILE A 105 -15.17 -60.56 -31.33
N ASN A 106 -15.12 -61.68 -32.04
CA ASN A 106 -14.52 -61.77 -33.37
C ASN A 106 -15.59 -62.00 -34.44
N SER A 107 -15.69 -61.08 -35.39
CA SER A 107 -16.53 -61.17 -36.58
C SER A 107 -15.73 -61.00 -37.86
N SER A 108 -14.40 -61.19 -37.83
CA SER A 108 -13.55 -61.00 -39.00
C SER A 108 -13.89 -61.96 -40.14
N GLY A 109 -13.61 -61.54 -41.37
CA GLY A 109 -13.54 -62.46 -42.50
C GLY A 109 -12.39 -63.45 -42.35
N GLY A 110 -12.49 -64.58 -43.05
CA GLY A 110 -11.43 -65.56 -43.16
C GLY A 110 -10.33 -65.09 -44.11
N SER A 111 -9.11 -65.57 -43.90
CA SER A 111 -7.97 -65.27 -44.77
C SER A 111 -8.02 -66.11 -46.05
N GLY A 112 -7.80 -65.49 -47.21
CA GLY A 112 -7.55 -66.18 -48.47
C GLY A 112 -6.09 -66.64 -48.56
N ASP A 113 -5.79 -67.61 -49.42
CA ASP A 113 -4.43 -68.13 -49.64
C ASP A 113 -4.10 -68.26 -51.14
N ASN A 114 -2.82 -68.21 -51.51
CA ASN A 114 -2.31 -68.35 -52.89
C ASN A 114 -3.07 -67.50 -53.95
N GLY A 115 -3.29 -66.22 -53.65
CA GLY A 115 -4.00 -65.27 -54.53
C GLY A 115 -5.52 -65.23 -54.33
N GLY A 116 -6.07 -65.96 -53.36
CA GLY A 116 -7.48 -65.86 -52.96
C GLY A 116 -7.79 -64.58 -52.17
N HIS A 117 -8.96 -63.98 -52.41
CA HIS A 117 -9.41 -62.80 -51.67
C HIS A 117 -9.76 -63.12 -50.21
N HIS A 118 -9.52 -62.17 -49.31
CA HIS A 118 -10.03 -62.22 -47.93
C HIS A 118 -11.55 -62.13 -47.92
N GLY A 119 -12.18 -62.82 -46.97
CA GLY A 119 -13.61 -62.67 -46.73
C GLY A 119 -13.94 -61.28 -46.17
N GLU A 120 -15.13 -60.79 -46.47
CA GLU A 120 -15.65 -59.54 -45.88
C GLU A 120 -15.85 -59.69 -44.37
N GLU A 121 -15.79 -58.59 -43.62
CA GLU A 121 -16.09 -58.58 -42.20
C GLU A 121 -17.58 -58.81 -41.93
N GLY A 122 -17.84 -59.50 -40.83
CA GLY A 122 -19.16 -59.74 -40.29
C GLY A 122 -19.73 -58.51 -39.56
N THR A 123 -20.97 -58.65 -39.08
CA THR A 123 -21.69 -57.53 -38.43
C THR A 123 -22.00 -57.83 -36.97
N VAL A 124 -21.76 -56.84 -36.10
CA VAL A 124 -22.18 -56.86 -34.70
C VAL A 124 -23.21 -55.75 -34.50
N THR A 125 -24.45 -56.12 -34.24
CA THR A 125 -25.59 -55.19 -34.20
C THR A 125 -26.35 -55.29 -32.88
N GLY A 126 -26.97 -54.19 -32.46
CA GLY A 126 -27.78 -54.11 -31.24
C GLY A 126 -29.19 -53.59 -31.49
N LYS A 127 -30.06 -53.71 -30.50
CA LYS A 127 -31.36 -53.03 -30.48
C LYS A 127 -31.16 -51.53 -30.24
N LYS A 128 -32.04 -50.70 -30.81
CA LYS A 128 -32.09 -49.25 -30.55
C LYS A 128 -32.15 -48.98 -29.05
N CYS A 129 -31.24 -48.14 -28.56
CA CYS A 129 -31.19 -47.76 -27.16
C CYS A 129 -32.21 -46.66 -26.85
N PRO A 130 -32.75 -46.63 -25.63
CA PRO A 130 -33.59 -45.53 -25.17
C PRO A 130 -32.76 -44.23 -25.03
N LYS A 131 -33.46 -43.11 -24.87
CA LYS A 131 -32.90 -41.78 -24.55
C LYS A 131 -31.79 -41.84 -23.48
N GLY A 132 -30.73 -41.05 -23.65
CA GLY A 132 -29.56 -41.00 -22.75
C GLY A 132 -28.48 -42.08 -22.98
N LEU A 133 -28.78 -43.14 -23.75
CA LEU A 133 -27.87 -44.27 -23.98
C LEU A 133 -27.48 -44.42 -25.46
N TYR A 134 -26.29 -44.94 -25.77
CA TYR A 134 -25.80 -45.16 -27.13
C TYR A 134 -24.95 -46.44 -27.28
N GLY A 135 -24.63 -46.79 -28.53
CA GLY A 135 -23.84 -47.94 -28.90
C GLY A 135 -24.60 -49.26 -28.93
N THR A 136 -23.90 -50.33 -29.27
CA THR A 136 -24.45 -51.70 -29.34
C THR A 136 -24.90 -52.24 -27.98
N TYR A 137 -24.30 -51.73 -26.90
CA TYR A 137 -24.50 -52.17 -25.52
C TYR A 137 -25.32 -51.18 -24.68
N CYS A 138 -25.83 -50.11 -25.29
CA CYS A 138 -26.57 -49.05 -24.60
C CYS A 138 -25.82 -48.50 -23.38
N ASN A 139 -24.61 -47.99 -23.62
CA ASN A 139 -23.81 -47.28 -22.63
C ASN A 139 -24.32 -45.85 -22.45
N GLU A 140 -24.07 -45.25 -21.28
CA GLU A 140 -24.42 -43.86 -20.98
C GLU A 140 -23.67 -42.89 -21.91
N CYS A 141 -24.36 -41.88 -22.46
CA CYS A 141 -23.71 -40.78 -23.20
C CYS A 141 -22.65 -40.08 -22.32
N PRO A 142 -21.56 -39.56 -22.93
CA PRO A 142 -20.49 -38.89 -22.19
C PRO A 142 -20.97 -37.63 -21.44
N VAL A 143 -20.30 -37.28 -20.34
CA VAL A 143 -20.62 -36.08 -19.54
C VAL A 143 -20.49 -34.83 -20.41
N GLY A 144 -21.45 -33.90 -20.29
CA GLY A 144 -21.53 -32.72 -21.15
C GLY A 144 -22.25 -32.97 -22.48
N THR A 145 -22.90 -34.12 -22.65
CA THR A 145 -23.81 -34.39 -23.78
C THR A 145 -25.19 -34.83 -23.29
N TYR A 146 -26.21 -34.64 -24.13
CA TYR A 146 -27.57 -35.10 -23.92
C TYR A 146 -28.09 -35.87 -25.14
N LYS A 147 -29.09 -36.72 -24.91
CA LYS A 147 -29.77 -37.47 -25.97
C LYS A 147 -31.25 -37.66 -25.66
N ASP A 148 -32.10 -37.07 -26.49
CA ASP A 148 -33.55 -36.99 -26.30
C ASP A 148 -34.35 -37.93 -27.24
N VAL A 149 -33.67 -38.63 -28.14
CA VAL A 149 -34.23 -39.57 -29.12
C VAL A 149 -33.75 -41.00 -28.92
N ASP A 150 -34.58 -41.99 -29.30
CA ASP A 150 -34.21 -43.40 -29.27
C ASP A 150 -33.34 -43.76 -30.49
N GLY A 151 -32.24 -44.45 -30.26
CA GLY A 151 -31.28 -44.86 -31.30
C GLY A 151 -30.00 -45.40 -30.70
N SER A 152 -29.13 -46.01 -31.50
CA SER A 152 -27.86 -46.60 -31.00
C SER A 152 -26.62 -45.86 -31.51
N ASP A 153 -26.78 -44.90 -32.41
CA ASP A 153 -25.64 -44.20 -32.97
C ASP A 153 -25.03 -43.19 -31.99
N GLU A 154 -23.71 -43.04 -32.06
CA GLU A 154 -22.92 -42.17 -31.16
C GLU A 154 -23.18 -40.68 -31.44
N PHE A 155 -23.40 -40.30 -32.70
CA PHE A 155 -23.70 -38.92 -33.10
C PHE A 155 -25.03 -38.38 -32.53
N LEU A 156 -25.87 -39.24 -31.95
CA LEU A 156 -27.10 -38.84 -31.27
C LEU A 156 -26.86 -38.26 -29.86
N CYS A 157 -25.65 -38.42 -29.30
CA CYS A 157 -25.26 -37.73 -28.07
C CYS A 157 -24.77 -36.32 -28.43
N THR A 158 -25.65 -35.33 -28.35
CA THR A 158 -25.35 -33.94 -28.71
C THR A 158 -24.73 -33.18 -27.55
N PRO A 159 -23.71 -32.32 -27.77
CA PRO A 159 -23.10 -31.53 -26.70
C PRO A 159 -24.10 -30.53 -26.09
N CYS A 160 -24.01 -30.33 -24.78
CA CYS A 160 -24.79 -29.33 -24.07
C CYS A 160 -24.28 -27.92 -24.42
N SER A 161 -25.17 -26.93 -24.50
CA SER A 161 -24.76 -25.54 -24.78
C SER A 161 -24.02 -24.93 -23.60
N LEU A 162 -22.85 -24.35 -23.89
CA LEU A 162 -22.02 -23.62 -22.94
C LEU A 162 -22.67 -22.30 -22.47
N GLU A 163 -23.63 -21.75 -23.21
CA GLU A 163 -24.33 -20.51 -22.82
C GLU A 163 -25.12 -20.65 -21.51
N PHE A 164 -25.55 -21.88 -21.18
CA PHE A 164 -26.30 -22.16 -19.95
C PHE A 164 -25.41 -22.62 -18.78
N LEU A 165 -24.10 -22.78 -19.00
CA LEU A 165 -23.15 -23.19 -17.99
C LEU A 165 -22.48 -21.95 -17.39
N PRO A 166 -22.66 -21.67 -16.09
CA PRO A 166 -21.91 -20.60 -15.43
C PRO A 166 -20.40 -20.87 -15.54
N HIS A 167 -19.59 -19.83 -15.77
CA HIS A 167 -18.12 -19.93 -15.96
C HIS A 167 -17.36 -20.66 -14.84
N ARG A 168 -17.95 -20.79 -13.64
CA ARG A 168 -17.35 -21.48 -12.48
C ARG A 168 -18.07 -22.79 -12.13
N ALA A 169 -18.64 -23.45 -13.13
CA ALA A 169 -19.38 -24.69 -12.98
C ALA A 169 -18.90 -25.75 -13.96
N ASP A 170 -18.96 -27.01 -13.52
CA ASP A 170 -18.69 -28.19 -14.35
C ASP A 170 -19.96 -29.03 -14.48
N TYR A 171 -20.17 -29.63 -15.64
CA TYR A 171 -21.23 -30.63 -15.82
C TYR A 171 -20.98 -31.85 -14.92
N ILE A 172 -22.05 -32.37 -14.34
CA ILE A 172 -21.97 -33.54 -13.45
C ILE A 172 -22.35 -34.83 -14.16
N TYR A 173 -21.77 -35.94 -13.69
CA TYR A 173 -22.20 -37.27 -14.08
C TYR A 173 -23.62 -37.56 -13.57
N VAL A 174 -24.48 -38.04 -14.47
CA VAL A 174 -25.84 -38.49 -14.18
C VAL A 174 -25.98 -39.93 -14.64
N ARG A 175 -26.50 -40.79 -13.77
CA ARG A 175 -26.77 -42.19 -14.11
C ARG A 175 -27.83 -42.28 -15.21
N GLY A 176 -27.60 -43.16 -16.19
CA GLY A 176 -28.49 -43.35 -17.34
C GLY A 176 -28.36 -42.29 -18.45
N GLY A 177 -27.42 -41.35 -18.32
CA GLY A 177 -27.21 -40.26 -19.26
C GLY A 177 -28.28 -39.16 -19.18
N VAL A 178 -27.98 -38.00 -19.77
CA VAL A 178 -28.89 -36.84 -19.76
C VAL A 178 -29.89 -36.96 -20.92
N THR A 179 -31.19 -36.83 -20.61
CA THR A 179 -32.27 -36.98 -21.60
C THR A 179 -32.82 -35.66 -22.14
N GLN A 180 -32.45 -34.54 -21.52
CA GLN A 180 -32.93 -33.19 -21.84
C GLN A 180 -31.75 -32.28 -22.22
N PRO A 181 -31.97 -31.23 -23.02
CA PRO A 181 -30.91 -30.28 -23.39
C PRO A 181 -30.35 -29.49 -22.19
N SER A 182 -31.10 -29.38 -21.09
CA SER A 182 -30.65 -28.74 -19.86
C SER A 182 -29.81 -29.70 -19.01
N CYS A 183 -28.50 -29.65 -19.21
CA CYS A 183 -27.57 -30.55 -18.52
C CYS A 183 -27.29 -30.07 -17.09
N PRO A 184 -27.32 -30.97 -16.09
CA PRO A 184 -27.07 -30.58 -14.72
C PRO A 184 -25.58 -30.28 -14.50
N TYR A 185 -25.32 -29.28 -13.67
CA TYR A 185 -23.99 -28.80 -13.34
C TYR A 185 -23.85 -28.56 -11.84
N LYS A 186 -22.59 -28.47 -11.37
CA LYS A 186 -22.26 -28.05 -10.01
C LYS A 186 -21.10 -27.06 -10.07
N CYS A 187 -21.09 -26.09 -9.17
CA CYS A 187 -19.94 -25.20 -9.02
C CYS A 187 -18.65 -25.98 -8.70
N ILE A 188 -17.51 -25.50 -9.21
CA ILE A 188 -16.17 -26.12 -9.04
C ILE A 188 -15.81 -26.30 -7.54
N SER A 189 -16.31 -25.41 -6.68
CA SER A 189 -16.10 -25.47 -5.24
C SER A 189 -17.38 -25.12 -4.49
N ASP A 190 -17.55 -25.70 -3.29
CA ASP A 190 -18.64 -25.38 -2.37
C ASP A 190 -18.58 -23.93 -1.83
N LYS A 191 -17.50 -23.18 -2.13
CA LYS A 191 -17.37 -21.74 -1.85
C LYS A 191 -18.31 -20.87 -2.69
N TYR A 192 -18.72 -21.34 -3.86
CA TYR A 192 -19.57 -20.61 -4.79
C TYR A 192 -21.03 -21.05 -4.63
N ARG A 193 -21.96 -20.11 -4.74
CA ARG A 193 -23.39 -20.39 -4.50
C ARG A 193 -24.14 -20.60 -5.82
N MET A 194 -24.87 -21.71 -5.92
CA MET A 194 -25.78 -21.97 -7.05
C MET A 194 -26.96 -20.96 -7.02
N PRO A 195 -27.55 -20.58 -8.17
CA PRO A 195 -27.37 -21.15 -9.51
C PRO A 195 -26.14 -20.63 -10.28
N ASN A 196 -25.78 -19.35 -10.16
CA ASN A 196 -24.79 -18.71 -11.03
C ASN A 196 -23.32 -18.91 -10.59
N CYS A 197 -23.08 -19.63 -9.50
CA CYS A 197 -21.75 -19.85 -8.92
C CYS A 197 -21.01 -18.55 -8.58
N TYR A 198 -21.75 -17.54 -8.09
CA TYR A 198 -21.20 -16.27 -7.65
C TYR A 198 -20.54 -16.37 -6.28
N THR A 199 -19.62 -15.43 -6.02
CA THR A 199 -19.13 -15.18 -4.67
C THR A 199 -20.19 -14.45 -3.83
N PRO A 200 -20.17 -14.52 -2.49
CA PRO A 200 -21.15 -13.82 -1.66
C PRO A 200 -21.19 -12.29 -1.86
N LEU A 201 -20.04 -11.68 -2.16
CA LEU A 201 -19.96 -10.25 -2.50
C LEU A 201 -20.62 -9.96 -3.85
N GLU A 202 -20.40 -10.82 -4.84
CA GLU A 202 -20.98 -10.69 -6.17
C GLU A 202 -22.50 -10.93 -6.13
N GLU A 203 -22.97 -11.90 -5.35
CA GLU A 203 -24.39 -12.11 -5.07
C GLU A 203 -25.02 -10.84 -4.45
N LEU A 204 -24.35 -10.19 -3.49
CA LEU A 204 -24.80 -8.90 -2.96
C LEU A 204 -24.87 -7.83 -4.05
N ILE A 205 -23.88 -7.72 -4.92
CA ILE A 205 -23.87 -6.72 -5.99
C ILE A 205 -25.01 -6.96 -6.99
N TYR A 206 -25.21 -8.21 -7.42
CA TYR A 206 -26.23 -8.56 -8.40
C TYR A 206 -27.65 -8.57 -7.82
N THR A 207 -27.85 -8.80 -6.52
CA THR A 207 -29.17 -8.65 -5.87
C THR A 207 -29.68 -7.20 -5.93
N PHE A 208 -28.79 -6.21 -5.94
CA PHE A 208 -29.13 -4.80 -6.13
C PHE A 208 -29.19 -4.35 -7.60
N GLY A 209 -29.22 -5.29 -8.55
CA GLY A 209 -29.31 -4.99 -9.99
C GLY A 209 -27.96 -4.78 -10.69
N GLY A 210 -26.85 -5.15 -10.04
CA GLY A 210 -25.50 -5.14 -10.61
C GLY A 210 -24.56 -4.06 -10.06
N PRO A 211 -23.33 -3.97 -10.58
CA PRO A 211 -22.27 -3.09 -10.03
C PRO A 211 -22.64 -1.61 -10.03
N TRP A 212 -23.27 -1.13 -11.12
CA TRP A 212 -23.65 0.27 -11.28
C TRP A 212 -24.72 0.74 -10.28
N PRO A 213 -25.91 0.10 -10.19
CA PRO A 213 -26.91 0.52 -9.21
C PRO A 213 -26.45 0.33 -7.77
N PHE A 214 -25.65 -0.72 -7.48
CA PHE A 214 -25.03 -0.88 -6.17
C PHE A 214 -24.09 0.27 -5.82
N ALA A 215 -23.21 0.69 -6.75
CA ALA A 215 -22.31 1.82 -6.55
C ALA A 215 -23.06 3.15 -6.33
N VAL A 216 -24.12 3.39 -7.10
CA VAL A 216 -24.97 4.59 -6.94
C VAL A 216 -25.69 4.57 -5.58
N LEU A 217 -26.27 3.44 -5.18
CA LEU A 217 -26.92 3.27 -3.89
C LEU A 217 -25.94 3.54 -2.73
N MET A 218 -24.76 2.91 -2.78
CA MET A 218 -23.71 3.10 -1.78
C MET A 218 -23.25 4.56 -1.73
N SER A 219 -23.07 5.21 -2.88
CA SER A 219 -22.72 6.63 -2.95
C SER A 219 -23.80 7.51 -2.31
N CYS A 220 -25.09 7.28 -2.59
CA CYS A 220 -26.19 7.99 -1.97
C CYS A 220 -26.20 7.82 -0.44
N ILE A 221 -26.01 6.60 0.06
CA ILE A 221 -25.93 6.31 1.49
C ILE A 221 -24.74 7.04 2.13
N LEU A 222 -23.57 7.02 1.49
CA LEU A 222 -22.38 7.71 1.98
C LEU A 222 -22.60 9.23 2.07
N VAL A 223 -23.24 9.84 1.08
CA VAL A 223 -23.57 11.27 1.09
C VAL A 223 -24.56 11.59 2.20
N LEU A 224 -25.63 10.81 2.37
CA LEU A 224 -26.61 11.01 3.44
C LEU A 224 -25.98 10.89 4.83
N LEU A 225 -25.13 9.87 5.05
CA LEU A 225 -24.40 9.70 6.30
C LEU A 225 -23.40 10.84 6.54
N SER A 226 -22.73 11.35 5.49
CA SER A 226 -21.81 12.49 5.63
C SER A 226 -22.54 13.80 6.01
N LEU A 227 -23.75 14.01 5.49
CA LEU A 227 -24.62 15.13 5.85
C LEU A 227 -25.11 14.98 7.30
N LEU A 228 -25.49 13.77 7.70
CA LEU A 228 -25.86 13.46 9.08
C LEU A 228 -24.68 13.72 10.05
N LEU A 229 -23.47 13.28 9.71
CA LEU A 229 -22.27 13.58 10.51
C LEU A 229 -21.98 15.08 10.59
N SER A 230 -22.16 15.80 9.47
CA SER A 230 -21.96 17.26 9.43
C SER A 230 -22.98 18.00 10.30
N THR A 231 -24.26 17.61 10.26
CA THR A 231 -25.31 18.19 11.11
C THR A 231 -25.13 17.85 12.58
N LEU A 232 -24.77 16.60 12.91
CA LEU A 232 -24.41 16.17 14.27
C LEU A 232 -23.22 16.97 14.80
N ARG A 233 -22.21 17.22 13.96
CA ARG A 233 -21.04 18.01 14.32
C ARG A 233 -21.39 19.47 14.57
N ILE A 234 -22.20 20.11 13.71
CA ILE A 234 -22.67 21.48 13.95
C ILE A 234 -23.45 21.56 15.28
N LYS A 235 -24.33 20.59 15.53
CA LYS A 235 -25.12 20.54 16.77
C LYS A 235 -24.25 20.35 18.02
N THR A 236 -23.31 19.41 17.97
CA THR A 236 -22.37 19.15 19.09
C THR A 236 -21.42 20.33 19.29
N VAL A 237 -20.82 20.88 18.23
CA VAL A 237 -19.91 22.02 18.32
C VAL A 237 -20.61 23.26 18.86
N ASN A 238 -21.83 23.55 18.40
CA ASN A 238 -22.62 24.67 18.92
C ASN A 238 -22.99 24.43 20.39
N SER A 239 -23.41 23.22 20.78
CA SER A 239 -23.72 22.91 22.19
C SER A 239 -22.54 23.15 23.12
N TYR A 240 -21.32 22.78 22.70
CA TYR A 240 -20.10 23.03 23.47
C TYR A 240 -19.66 24.50 23.42
N ARG A 241 -19.85 25.23 22.31
CA ARG A 241 -19.64 26.69 22.27
C ARG A 241 -20.56 27.41 23.25
N THR A 242 -21.83 26.99 23.33
CA THR A 242 -22.81 27.51 24.29
C THR A 242 -22.46 27.12 25.73
N ALA A 243 -21.98 25.89 25.98
CA ALA A 243 -21.51 25.48 27.29
C ALA A 243 -20.27 26.28 27.75
N ASN A 244 -19.27 26.45 26.89
CA ASN A 244 -18.07 27.24 27.17
C ASN A 244 -18.38 28.75 27.24
N SER A 245 -19.39 29.26 26.52
CA SER A 245 -19.82 30.66 26.65
C SER A 245 -20.60 30.90 27.95
N ILE A 246 -21.38 29.92 28.40
CA ILE A 246 -22.04 29.94 29.72
C ILE A 246 -20.97 29.87 30.83
N GLU A 247 -19.92 29.06 30.67
CA GLU A 247 -18.76 29.01 31.58
C GLU A 247 -17.90 30.29 31.55
N HIS A 248 -17.77 30.95 30.40
CA HIS A 248 -17.11 32.27 30.30
C HIS A 248 -17.97 33.41 30.85
N HIS A 249 -19.30 33.28 30.90
CA HIS A 249 -20.19 34.23 31.59
C HIS A 249 -20.41 33.89 33.08
N SER A 250 -20.12 32.67 33.53
CA SER A 250 -20.14 32.27 34.95
C SER A 250 -18.75 32.20 35.60
N ASN A 251 -17.70 32.61 34.88
CA ASN A 251 -16.37 32.91 35.43
C ASN A 251 -16.05 34.41 35.45
N HIS A 252 -17.05 35.27 35.64
CA HIS A 252 -16.85 36.47 36.47
C HIS A 252 -16.94 36.06 37.95
N PHE A 253 -16.03 35.19 38.39
CA PHE A 253 -15.67 35.19 39.80
C PHE A 253 -15.03 36.55 40.07
N PRO A 254 -15.56 37.37 40.99
CA PRO A 254 -14.85 38.56 41.41
C PRO A 254 -13.52 38.06 41.96
N TYR A 255 -12.44 38.49 41.32
CA TYR A 255 -11.09 38.32 41.82
C TYR A 255 -11.07 38.85 43.26
N LEU A 256 -11.24 37.94 44.23
CA LEU A 256 -10.87 38.21 45.60
C LEU A 256 -9.37 38.40 45.53
N LEU A 257 -9.02 39.68 45.54
CA LEU A 257 -7.71 40.26 45.69
C LEU A 257 -7.10 39.68 46.98
N SER A 258 -6.57 38.47 46.88
CA SER A 258 -5.71 37.90 47.90
C SER A 258 -4.43 38.72 47.85
N LEU A 259 -4.28 39.60 48.84
CA LEU A 259 -3.18 40.53 49.08
C LEU A 259 -1.77 39.88 49.12
N ALA A 260 -1.64 38.59 48.79
CA ALA A 260 -0.39 37.86 48.65
C ALA A 260 0.22 37.93 47.23
N GLU A 261 -0.52 38.36 46.20
CA GLU A 261 -0.02 38.46 44.81
C GLU A 261 0.43 39.90 44.42
N VAL A 262 0.57 40.80 45.39
CA VAL A 262 0.91 42.23 45.16
C VAL A 262 2.43 42.48 45.05
N ARG A 263 3.21 41.54 44.50
CA ARG A 263 4.58 41.82 44.01
C ARG A 263 5.08 40.86 42.92
N GLY A 264 4.16 40.43 42.04
CA GLY A 264 4.54 40.12 40.67
C GLY A 264 4.94 41.44 40.01
N THR A 265 6.19 41.57 39.60
CA THR A 265 6.72 42.72 38.85
C THR A 265 5.80 43.04 37.67
N SER A 266 5.50 44.32 37.43
CA SER A 266 4.60 44.69 36.33
C SER A 266 5.19 44.17 35.00
N ARG A 267 4.33 43.83 34.02
CA ARG A 267 4.75 43.28 32.70
C ARG A 267 5.75 44.17 31.95
N GLU A 268 5.86 45.43 32.35
CA GLU A 268 6.80 46.44 31.84
C GLU A 268 8.17 46.37 32.54
N GLU A 269 8.24 45.94 33.80
CA GLU A 269 9.51 45.72 34.51
C GLU A 269 10.27 44.50 33.97
N GLU A 270 9.57 43.44 33.55
CA GLU A 270 10.19 42.23 32.98
C GLU A 270 10.87 42.48 31.62
N THR A 271 10.30 43.34 30.77
CA THR A 271 10.88 43.66 29.45
C THR A 271 12.09 44.58 29.57
N GLN A 272 12.09 45.47 30.57
CA GLN A 272 13.21 46.36 30.87
C GLN A 272 14.38 45.62 31.53
N SER A 273 14.10 44.62 32.36
CA SER A 273 15.11 43.81 33.05
C SER A 273 15.69 42.67 32.21
N HIS A 274 15.04 42.28 31.11
CA HIS A 274 15.56 41.24 30.22
C HIS A 274 16.90 41.65 29.55
N VAL A 275 17.88 40.75 29.61
CA VAL A 275 19.23 40.95 29.07
C VAL A 275 19.42 40.19 27.77
N HIS A 276 19.32 38.86 27.84
CA HIS A 276 19.71 37.97 26.75
C HIS A 276 18.94 36.66 26.84
N ARG A 277 18.58 36.14 25.66
CA ARG A 277 17.96 34.84 25.46
C ARG A 277 18.98 33.87 24.90
N MET A 278 19.28 32.82 25.64
CA MET A 278 20.20 31.76 25.23
C MET A 278 19.41 30.53 24.78
N TYR A 279 19.62 30.09 23.54
CA TYR A 279 18.93 28.93 22.97
C TYR A 279 19.69 27.63 23.25
N PHE A 280 18.93 26.54 23.50
CA PHE A 280 19.50 25.20 23.55
C PHE A 280 19.84 24.70 22.14
N MET A 281 21.00 24.06 22.04
CA MET A 281 21.49 23.41 20.82
C MET A 281 20.88 22.00 20.67
N GLY A 282 20.78 21.55 19.42
CA GLY A 282 20.33 20.21 19.06
C GLY A 282 18.84 20.09 18.70
N PRO A 283 18.44 19.03 17.97
CA PRO A 283 17.08 18.82 17.45
C PRO A 283 16.08 18.20 18.46
N ASN A 284 16.47 18.07 19.73
CA ASN A 284 15.68 17.40 20.78
C ASN A 284 15.26 15.96 20.42
N THR A 285 16.24 15.13 20.08
CA THR A 285 16.01 13.72 19.77
C THR A 285 16.64 12.83 20.84
N PHE A 286 16.22 11.57 20.94
CA PHE A 286 16.81 10.62 21.89
C PHE A 286 18.32 10.39 21.67
N ARG A 287 18.83 10.65 20.45
CA ARG A 287 20.26 10.57 20.13
C ARG A 287 21.03 11.85 20.45
N GLU A 288 20.36 13.01 20.32
CA GLU A 288 20.94 14.32 20.52
C GLU A 288 19.92 15.17 21.31
N PRO A 289 19.98 15.13 22.65
CA PRO A 289 19.13 15.93 23.51
C PRO A 289 19.53 17.41 23.45
N TRP A 290 18.68 18.25 24.02
CA TRP A 290 19.02 19.65 24.23
C TRP A 290 20.26 19.80 25.10
N HIS A 291 21.16 20.68 24.70
CA HIS A 291 22.33 21.04 25.48
C HIS A 291 22.71 22.50 25.24
N LEU A 292 23.37 23.11 26.22
CA LEU A 292 23.91 24.46 26.13
C LEU A 292 25.43 24.41 25.93
N PRO A 293 26.00 25.33 25.13
CA PRO A 293 27.44 25.42 24.96
C PRO A 293 28.15 25.86 26.24
N TYR A 294 29.38 25.37 26.44
CA TYR A 294 30.30 25.88 27.45
C TYR A 294 30.76 27.28 27.09
N SER A 295 31.03 28.10 28.12
CA SER A 295 31.32 29.53 28.08
C SER A 295 30.09 30.46 27.92
N PRO A 296 30.00 31.52 28.74
CA PRO A 296 28.91 32.49 28.63
C PRO A 296 29.06 33.38 27.38
N PRO A 297 27.97 33.70 26.67
CA PRO A 297 27.95 34.73 25.64
C PRO A 297 28.47 36.09 26.14
N ASN A 298 29.11 36.87 25.26
CA ASN A 298 29.59 38.23 25.56
C ASN A 298 28.49 39.16 26.12
N ALA A 299 27.21 38.86 25.85
CA ALA A 299 26.08 39.63 26.35
C ALA A 299 25.77 39.39 27.84
N ILE A 300 26.19 38.25 28.41
CA ILE A 300 25.91 37.87 29.81
C ILE A 300 27.16 37.71 30.66
N ILE A 301 28.36 37.79 30.06
CA ILE A 301 29.65 37.60 30.73
C ILE A 301 29.84 38.53 31.94
N ASP A 302 29.27 39.74 31.89
CA ASP A 302 29.36 40.74 32.96
C ASP A 302 28.42 40.45 34.14
N ILE A 303 27.40 39.60 33.95
CA ILE A 303 26.35 39.30 34.93
C ILE A 303 26.58 37.95 35.61
N VAL A 304 27.42 37.10 35.03
CA VAL A 304 27.57 35.71 35.43
C VAL A 304 29.02 35.43 35.88
N TYR A 305 29.20 34.53 36.85
CA TYR A 305 30.49 33.94 37.18
C TYR A 305 30.77 32.76 36.25
N GLU A 306 31.85 32.82 35.46
CA GLU A 306 32.17 31.83 34.42
C GLU A 306 32.25 30.39 34.95
N ASP A 307 32.94 30.17 36.07
CA ASP A 307 33.10 28.82 36.66
C ASP A 307 31.80 28.26 37.23
N ALA A 308 30.96 29.11 37.82
CA ALA A 308 29.65 28.69 38.34
C ALA A 308 28.65 28.47 37.19
N PHE A 309 28.79 29.21 36.10
CA PHE A 309 28.03 29.01 34.87
C PHE A 309 28.33 27.66 34.24
N ASN A 310 29.62 27.31 34.06
CA ASN A 310 29.99 26.03 33.45
C ASN A 310 29.48 24.83 34.27
N ARG A 311 29.50 24.91 35.61
CA ARG A 311 28.88 23.90 36.49
C ARG A 311 27.36 23.81 36.32
N PHE A 312 26.68 24.96 36.20
CA PHE A 312 25.27 24.98 35.86
C PHE A 312 24.98 24.34 34.50
N ILE A 313 25.85 24.57 33.50
CA ILE A 313 25.74 23.93 32.18
C ILE A 313 25.87 22.41 32.28
N ASP A 314 26.80 21.89 33.08
CA ASP A 314 26.94 20.44 33.31
C ASP A 314 25.65 19.84 33.90
N GLU A 315 25.12 20.48 34.95
CA GLU A 315 23.90 20.02 35.63
C GLU A 315 22.68 20.10 34.71
N ILE A 316 22.45 21.23 34.03
CA ILE A 316 21.26 21.39 33.16
C ILE A 316 21.32 20.50 31.92
N ASN A 317 22.52 20.28 31.35
CA ASN A 317 22.70 19.34 30.24
C ASN A 317 22.42 17.90 30.69
N SER A 318 22.78 17.54 31.93
CA SER A 318 22.43 16.23 32.51
C SER A 318 20.92 16.07 32.72
N VAL A 319 20.24 17.12 33.16
CA VAL A 319 18.77 17.14 33.31
C VAL A 319 18.06 17.02 31.96
N ALA A 320 18.63 17.61 30.91
CA ALA A 320 18.12 17.56 29.54
C ALA A 320 18.33 16.21 28.84
N ALA A 321 19.27 15.38 29.30
CA ALA A 321 19.59 14.09 28.68
C ALA A 321 18.47 13.04 28.85
N TYR A 322 18.20 12.26 27.79
CA TYR A 322 17.19 11.19 27.82
C TYR A 322 17.74 9.88 28.37
N GLU A 323 16.85 9.07 28.96
CA GLU A 323 17.20 7.72 29.40
C GLU A 323 17.16 6.74 28.21
N TRP A 324 18.01 5.71 28.24
CA TRP A 324 18.17 4.77 27.11
C TRP A 324 16.89 4.00 26.76
N TRP A 325 16.06 3.68 27.76
CA TRP A 325 14.82 2.93 27.57
C TRP A 325 13.75 3.78 26.88
N GLU A 326 13.73 5.10 27.09
CA GLU A 326 12.76 6.01 26.45
C GLU A 326 12.92 5.98 24.92
N GLY A 327 14.18 5.95 24.45
CA GLY A 327 14.52 5.78 23.04
C GLY A 327 14.22 4.38 22.51
N SER A 328 14.40 3.35 23.34
CA SER A 328 14.10 1.95 22.97
C SER A 328 12.60 1.74 22.74
N VAL A 329 11.75 2.26 23.62
CA VAL A 329 10.27 2.24 23.46
C VAL A 329 9.86 2.96 22.18
N HIS A 330 10.46 4.12 21.90
CA HIS A 330 10.21 4.85 20.65
C HIS A 330 10.60 4.02 19.40
N SER A 331 11.73 3.32 19.45
CA SER A 331 12.20 2.48 18.32
C SER A 331 11.31 1.26 18.08
N ILE A 332 10.70 0.68 19.12
CA ILE A 332 9.76 -0.43 18.98
C ILE A 332 8.43 0.10 18.40
N LEU A 333 7.92 1.19 18.96
CA LEU A 333 6.68 1.80 18.50
C LEU A 333 6.78 2.34 17.07
N SER A 334 7.95 2.83 16.63
CA SER A 334 8.12 3.35 15.27
C SER A 334 7.91 2.29 14.19
N VAL A 335 8.20 1.02 14.51
CA VAL A 335 7.97 -0.13 13.63
C VAL A 335 6.53 -0.62 13.71
N LEU A 336 5.97 -0.74 14.92
CA LEU A 336 4.62 -1.32 15.13
C LEU A 336 3.47 -0.35 14.84
N ALA A 337 3.63 0.92 15.22
CA ALA A 337 2.59 1.95 15.12
C ALA A 337 3.21 3.35 15.21
N TYR A 338 3.66 3.87 14.07
CA TYR A 338 4.32 5.18 13.97
C TYR A 338 3.56 6.34 14.67
N PRO A 339 2.22 6.48 14.59
CA PRO A 339 1.50 7.55 15.28
C PRO A 339 1.64 7.50 16.81
N PHE A 340 1.73 6.30 17.41
CA PHE A 340 2.00 6.14 18.83
C PHE A 340 3.46 6.45 19.17
N ALA A 341 4.40 6.08 18.29
CA ALA A 341 5.80 6.45 18.46
C ALA A 341 6.00 7.96 18.54
N TRP A 342 5.28 8.72 17.70
CA TRP A 342 5.29 10.18 17.75
C TRP A 342 4.68 10.73 19.03
N SER A 343 3.53 10.19 19.45
CA SER A 343 2.85 10.60 20.68
C SER A 343 3.72 10.36 21.93
N TRP A 344 4.39 9.21 21.98
CA TRP A 344 5.38 8.88 23.01
C TRP A 344 6.52 9.88 23.05
N LYS A 345 7.13 10.18 21.89
CA LYS A 345 8.21 11.16 21.77
C LYS A 345 7.79 12.54 22.27
N GLN A 346 6.58 13.00 21.91
CA GLN A 346 6.08 14.31 22.35
C GLN A 346 5.77 14.34 23.84
N TRP A 347 5.30 13.24 24.42
CA TRP A 347 5.09 13.12 25.87
C TRP A 347 6.43 13.19 26.64
N CYS A 348 7.45 12.44 26.21
CA CYS A 348 8.79 12.52 26.79
C CYS A 348 9.36 13.96 26.74
N ARG A 349 9.20 14.66 25.60
CA ARG A 349 9.60 16.07 25.46
C ARG A 349 8.89 17.00 26.43
N ARG A 350 7.57 16.84 26.62
CA ARG A 350 6.80 17.62 27.61
C ARG A 350 7.29 17.39 29.03
N LYS A 351 7.50 16.13 29.41
CA LYS A 351 8.05 15.77 30.72
C LYS A 351 9.40 16.45 30.94
N LYS A 352 10.25 16.50 29.90
CA LYS A 352 11.60 17.07 29.98
C LYS A 352 11.61 18.59 30.14
N ILE A 353 10.79 19.32 29.39
CA ILE A 353 10.71 20.78 29.56
C ILE A 353 10.15 21.16 30.94
N HIS A 354 9.15 20.42 31.45
CA HIS A 354 8.64 20.64 32.79
C HIS A 354 9.72 20.43 33.86
N ARG A 355 10.54 19.37 33.71
CA ARG A 355 11.67 19.12 34.62
C ARG A 355 12.73 20.23 34.55
N LEU A 356 13.06 20.72 33.35
CA LEU A 356 13.98 21.85 33.18
C LEU A 356 13.45 23.15 33.81
N GLN A 357 12.15 23.42 33.66
CA GLN A 357 11.50 24.57 34.28
C GLN A 357 11.50 24.47 35.81
N GLU A 358 11.21 23.29 36.35
CA GLU A 358 11.23 23.03 37.80
C GLU A 358 12.65 23.16 38.36
N TYR A 359 13.65 22.60 37.66
CA TYR A 359 15.05 22.69 38.05
C TYR A 359 15.51 24.15 38.17
N VAL A 360 15.31 24.97 37.13
CA VAL A 360 15.73 26.38 37.16
C VAL A 360 14.91 27.24 38.11
N LYS A 361 13.63 26.91 38.35
CA LYS A 361 12.76 27.71 39.20
C LYS A 361 12.93 27.42 40.70
N SER A 362 13.27 26.18 41.05
CA SER A 362 13.16 25.71 42.45
C SER A 362 14.32 24.87 42.97
N GLU A 363 15.09 24.20 42.10
CA GLU A 363 16.17 23.28 42.52
C GLU A 363 17.54 23.94 42.44
N TYR A 364 17.72 24.90 41.52
CA TYR A 364 18.99 25.59 41.32
C TYR A 364 19.02 26.95 42.02
N ASP A 365 20.05 27.19 42.86
CA ASP A 365 20.22 28.39 43.69
C ASP A 365 20.60 29.68 42.92
N HIS A 366 20.56 29.66 41.59
CA HIS A 366 21.04 30.75 40.71
C HIS A 366 22.46 31.24 41.01
N SER A 367 23.31 30.37 41.57
CA SER A 367 24.65 30.70 42.07
C SER A 367 25.59 31.27 41.00
N CYS A 368 25.29 31.02 39.72
CA CYS A 368 26.00 31.60 38.58
C CYS A 368 25.79 33.12 38.43
N LEU A 369 24.70 33.70 38.93
CA LEU A 369 24.42 35.13 38.80
C LEU A 369 25.23 35.96 39.83
N ARG A 370 25.77 37.10 39.40
CA ARG A 370 26.52 38.02 40.26
C ARG A 370 25.62 38.79 41.21
N SER A 371 24.44 39.21 40.73
CA SER A 371 23.41 39.87 41.55
C SER A 371 23.03 39.04 42.78
N CYS A 372 23.04 39.68 43.96
CA CYS A 372 22.58 39.07 45.21
C CYS A 372 21.05 39.01 45.23
N ARG A 373 20.39 40.01 44.64
CA ARG A 373 18.93 40.12 44.62
C ARG A 373 18.28 39.09 43.70
N SER A 374 18.85 38.83 42.53
CA SER A 374 18.33 37.83 41.59
C SER A 374 18.44 36.40 42.15
N ARG A 375 19.52 36.11 42.88
CA ARG A 375 19.75 34.85 43.62
C ARG A 375 18.73 34.64 44.73
N ALA A 376 18.55 35.63 45.62
CA ALA A 376 17.65 35.50 46.75
C ALA A 376 16.17 35.36 46.36
N LEU A 377 15.77 35.94 45.22
CA LEU A 377 14.37 35.94 44.76
C LEU A 377 14.02 34.84 43.77
N TYR A 378 14.99 34.04 43.31
CA TYR A 378 14.80 33.06 42.22
C TYR A 378 14.13 33.68 40.97
N LYS A 379 14.57 34.89 40.61
CA LYS A 379 13.96 35.71 39.53
C LYS A 379 14.94 36.09 38.41
N GLY A 380 16.17 35.60 38.46
CA GLY A 380 17.21 35.98 37.48
C GLY A 380 17.22 35.18 36.19
N MET A 381 16.58 34.00 36.15
CA MET A 381 16.57 33.11 34.99
C MET A 381 15.20 32.48 34.79
N LYS A 382 14.77 32.30 33.54
CA LYS A 382 13.52 31.63 33.19
C LYS A 382 13.70 30.73 31.98
N VAL A 383 13.18 29.50 32.05
CA VAL A 383 13.20 28.56 30.93
C VAL A 383 11.89 28.62 30.16
N GLY A 384 11.99 28.83 28.86
CA GLY A 384 10.87 28.77 27.92
C GLY A 384 11.12 27.73 26.83
N ALA A 385 10.05 27.35 26.14
CA ALA A 385 10.13 26.50 24.96
C ALA A 385 9.03 26.87 23.97
N THR A 386 9.29 26.56 22.70
CA THR A 386 8.30 26.69 21.64
C THR A 386 7.18 25.67 21.81
N PRO A 387 5.96 25.92 21.31
CA PRO A 387 4.79 25.04 21.52
C PRO A 387 4.94 23.63 20.92
N ASP A 388 5.80 23.49 19.91
CA ASP A 388 6.17 22.23 19.27
C ASP A 388 7.27 21.46 20.02
N LEU A 389 7.90 22.06 21.04
CA LEU A 389 8.94 21.49 21.89
C LEU A 389 10.20 21.07 21.13
N MET A 390 10.50 21.77 20.04
CA MET A 390 11.71 21.56 19.25
C MET A 390 12.84 22.50 19.68
N VAL A 391 12.49 23.72 20.11
CA VAL A 391 13.43 24.73 20.59
C VAL A 391 13.09 25.08 22.04
N ALA A 392 14.11 25.05 22.90
CA ALA A 392 14.05 25.58 24.25
C ALA A 392 15.04 26.74 24.39
N TYR A 393 14.79 27.63 25.34
CA TYR A 393 15.66 28.76 25.62
C TYR A 393 15.64 29.13 27.11
N ILE A 394 16.68 29.85 27.54
CA ILE A 394 16.80 30.43 28.87
C ILE A 394 16.92 31.95 28.74
N ASP A 395 16.01 32.67 29.37
CA ASP A 395 16.00 34.13 29.45
C ASP A 395 16.68 34.57 30.75
N PHE A 396 17.61 35.53 30.64
CA PHE A 396 18.33 36.14 31.75
C PHE A 396 17.78 37.54 32.07
N PHE A 397 17.56 37.82 33.35
CA PHE A 397 17.01 39.09 33.84
C PHE A 397 17.94 39.75 34.86
N LEU A 398 18.05 41.09 34.80
CA LEU A 398 18.82 41.90 35.76
C LEU A 398 18.11 41.96 37.11
N GLY A 399 18.87 41.79 38.20
CA GLY A 399 18.37 41.91 39.57
C GLY A 399 18.12 43.35 40.03
N GLY A 400 18.69 44.34 39.35
CA GLY A 400 18.55 45.78 39.65
C GLY A 400 19.54 46.34 40.68
N ASP A 401 20.37 45.49 41.28
CA ASP A 401 21.52 45.83 42.14
C ASP A 401 22.82 46.09 41.35
N GLU A 402 22.85 45.70 40.07
CA GLU A 402 23.91 46.01 39.11
C GLU A 402 23.78 47.46 38.61
N LYS A 403 24.87 48.24 38.57
CA LYS A 403 24.83 49.69 38.26
C LYS A 403 24.18 49.96 36.90
N ARG A 404 23.07 50.72 36.89
CA ARG A 404 22.35 51.21 35.70
C ARG A 404 23.16 52.27 34.92
N LEU A 405 24.21 51.88 34.21
CA LEU A 405 24.81 52.74 33.19
C LEU A 405 24.08 52.50 31.85
N ASP A 406 23.34 53.53 31.42
CA ASP A 406 22.73 53.76 30.11
C ASP A 406 21.76 52.70 29.55
N ILE A 407 20.52 52.78 30.06
CA ILE A 407 19.33 52.06 29.53
C ILE A 407 19.17 52.25 28.01
N SER A 408 19.52 53.42 27.46
CA SER A 408 19.45 53.72 26.03
C SER A 408 20.57 53.05 25.20
N MET A 409 21.77 52.85 25.76
CA MET A 409 22.86 52.10 25.10
C MET A 409 22.69 50.58 25.22
N SER A 410 21.95 50.10 26.23
CA SER A 410 21.58 48.69 26.36
C SER A 410 20.70 48.21 25.20
N ILE A 411 19.86 49.07 24.61
CA ILE A 411 18.92 48.69 23.55
C ILE A 411 19.62 48.54 22.20
N GLN A 412 20.50 49.47 21.82
CA GLN A 412 21.28 49.37 20.56
C GLN A 412 22.32 48.24 20.59
N LYS A 413 22.84 47.87 21.78
CA LYS A 413 23.75 46.72 21.95
C LYS A 413 23.04 45.35 21.88
N ARG A 414 21.70 45.31 21.91
CA ARG A 414 20.91 44.06 21.80
C ARG A 414 20.71 43.57 20.37
N PHE A 415 20.90 44.46 19.39
CA PHE A 415 20.82 44.12 17.98
C PHE A 415 22.24 43.94 17.38
N PRO A 416 22.42 43.01 16.44
CA PRO A 416 21.42 42.14 15.83
C PRO A 416 20.95 41.01 16.76
N MET A 417 19.64 40.72 16.71
CA MET A 417 18.98 39.68 17.51
C MET A 417 18.70 38.45 16.66
N CYS A 418 19.11 37.27 17.13
CA CYS A 418 18.84 35.99 16.47
C CYS A 418 17.57 35.37 17.05
N ILE A 419 16.60 35.05 16.20
CA ILE A 419 15.38 34.32 16.59
C ILE A 419 15.34 33.01 15.82
N ILE A 420 15.39 31.90 16.55
CA ILE A 420 15.45 30.56 15.98
C ILE A 420 14.03 30.08 15.64
N PHE A 421 13.87 29.43 14.49
CA PHE A 421 12.62 28.77 14.13
C PHE A 421 12.42 27.51 14.96
N GLY A 422 11.20 27.35 15.49
CA GLY A 422 10.70 26.05 15.91
C GLY A 422 10.54 25.13 14.70
N GLY A 423 10.46 23.83 14.95
CA GLY A 423 10.26 22.80 13.94
C GLY A 423 11.55 22.27 13.34
N ASP A 424 11.44 21.10 12.73
CA ASP A 424 12.49 20.44 11.94
C ASP A 424 12.12 20.34 10.46
N GLY A 425 11.05 21.00 10.03
CA GLY A 425 10.54 20.90 8.66
C GLY A 425 9.89 19.56 8.34
N SER A 426 9.61 18.74 9.36
CA SER A 426 8.84 17.51 9.20
C SER A 426 7.36 17.80 9.03
N TYR A 427 6.61 16.79 8.55
CA TYR A 427 5.16 16.93 8.44
C TYR A 427 4.50 17.20 9.80
N MET A 428 5.02 16.67 10.91
CA MET A 428 4.47 16.86 12.27
C MET A 428 4.86 18.17 12.94
N SER A 429 6.05 18.70 12.66
CA SER A 429 6.57 19.94 13.23
C SER A 429 7.17 20.81 12.11
N PRO A 430 6.32 21.54 11.35
CA PRO A 430 6.78 22.47 10.33
C PRO A 430 7.61 23.59 10.96
N TYR A 431 8.43 24.25 10.12
CA TYR A 431 9.12 25.44 10.57
C TYR A 431 8.14 26.54 10.96
N ASN A 432 8.36 27.12 12.13
CA ASN A 432 7.51 28.14 12.71
C ASN A 432 8.34 29.17 13.48
N LEU A 433 8.14 30.44 13.20
CA LEU A 433 8.66 31.55 14.01
C LEU A 433 7.68 31.80 15.17
N HIS A 434 8.08 31.40 16.38
CA HIS A 434 7.32 31.70 17.58
C HIS A 434 7.76 33.03 18.20
N SER A 435 6.80 33.91 18.49
CA SER A 435 7.05 35.16 19.19
C SER A 435 6.30 35.18 20.51
N ASP A 436 7.05 35.10 21.60
CA ASP A 436 6.50 35.26 22.94
C ASP A 436 6.10 36.72 23.20
N THR A 437 5.28 36.94 24.22
CA THR A 437 4.92 38.29 24.69
C THR A 437 6.15 39.14 25.01
N LEU A 438 7.21 38.54 25.55
CA LEU A 438 8.49 39.20 25.81
C LEU A 438 9.15 39.66 24.51
N LEU A 439 9.23 38.80 23.49
CA LEU A 439 9.85 39.14 22.21
C LEU A 439 9.04 40.21 21.45
N THR A 440 7.71 40.08 21.44
CA THR A 440 6.81 41.07 20.83
C THR A 440 6.91 42.43 21.52
N ASN A 441 7.05 42.46 22.86
CA ASN A 441 7.24 43.72 23.58
C ASN A 441 8.63 44.33 23.36
N LEU A 442 9.68 43.50 23.25
CA LEU A 442 11.03 43.96 22.93
C LEU A 442 11.09 44.59 21.53
N LEU A 443 10.49 43.95 20.54
CA LEU A 443 10.42 44.46 19.17
C LEU A 443 9.41 45.61 19.03
N GLY A 444 8.39 45.64 19.88
CA GLY A 444 7.40 46.71 20.02
C GLY A 444 7.99 48.11 20.23
N GLN A 445 9.24 48.19 20.68
CA GLN A 445 9.99 49.45 20.84
C GLN A 445 10.42 50.07 19.50
N HIS A 446 10.52 49.27 18.43
CA HIS A 446 10.93 49.70 17.08
C HIS A 446 9.86 49.47 16.02
N VAL A 447 9.16 48.33 16.07
CA VAL A 447 8.12 47.94 15.11
C VAL A 447 6.82 47.74 15.86
N PRO A 448 5.68 48.33 15.42
CA PRO A 448 4.40 48.12 16.06
C PRO A 448 4.04 46.63 16.21
N ALA A 449 3.52 46.22 17.36
CA ALA A 449 3.20 44.83 17.66
C ALA A 449 2.20 44.20 16.67
N THR A 450 1.27 45.00 16.14
CA THR A 450 0.30 44.57 15.11
C THR A 450 1.01 44.21 13.79
N THR A 451 1.94 45.05 13.34
CA THR A 451 2.76 44.81 12.15
C THR A 451 3.68 43.60 12.34
N TRP A 452 4.29 43.46 13.52
CA TRP A 452 5.14 42.32 13.87
C TRP A 452 4.37 40.99 13.87
N ASN A 453 3.21 40.94 14.52
CA ASN A 453 2.39 39.73 14.57
C ASN A 453 1.86 39.33 13.18
N ARG A 454 1.48 40.30 12.33
CA ARG A 454 1.11 40.05 10.93
C ARG A 454 2.28 39.52 10.10
N LEU A 455 3.46 40.11 10.27
CA LEU A 455 4.68 39.62 9.62
C LEU A 455 4.96 38.16 10.00
N ILE A 456 4.83 37.81 11.28
CA ILE A 456 5.00 36.44 11.76
C ILE A 456 3.97 35.51 11.12
N ALA A 457 2.70 35.90 11.07
CA ALA A 457 1.64 35.10 10.45
C ALA A 457 1.94 34.84 8.96
N GLY A 458 2.36 35.88 8.22
CA GLY A 458 2.79 35.78 6.82
C GLY A 458 4.01 34.90 6.62
N LEU A 459 5.03 35.07 7.46
CA LEU A 459 6.26 34.27 7.38
C LEU A 459 5.99 32.80 7.70
N ASN A 460 5.17 32.52 8.73
CA ASN A 460 4.80 31.16 9.12
C ASN A 460 3.99 30.44 8.04
N ALA A 461 3.16 31.16 7.28
CA ALA A 461 2.47 30.59 6.12
C ALA A 461 3.46 30.11 5.03
N GLN A 462 4.59 30.80 4.86
CA GLN A 462 5.65 30.38 3.93
C GLN A 462 6.53 29.27 4.53
N LEU A 463 7.00 29.45 5.77
CA LEU A 463 7.86 28.50 6.48
C LEU A 463 7.23 27.11 6.59
N ARG A 464 5.90 27.03 6.73
CA ARG A 464 5.19 25.76 6.77
C ARG A 464 5.39 24.89 5.53
N THR A 465 5.62 25.49 4.36
CA THR A 465 5.86 24.75 3.10
C THR A 465 7.29 24.23 2.98
N VAL A 466 8.21 24.70 3.83
CA VAL A 466 9.62 24.33 3.82
C VAL A 466 9.79 22.92 4.37
N ARG A 467 10.53 22.09 3.62
CA ARG A 467 10.87 20.71 4.03
C ARG A 467 12.36 20.53 4.15
N GLN A 468 12.77 19.72 5.12
CA GLN A 468 14.17 19.40 5.33
C GLN A 468 14.79 18.65 4.14
N GLY A 469 14.10 17.64 3.60
CA GLY A 469 14.59 16.86 2.45
C GLY A 469 14.69 17.62 1.12
N SER A 470 14.14 18.84 1.04
CA SER A 470 14.21 19.70 -0.15
C SER A 470 14.48 21.17 0.22
N ILE A 471 15.30 21.39 1.24
CA ILE A 471 15.49 22.72 1.85
C ILE A 471 15.99 23.77 0.86
N ARG A 472 16.84 23.36 -0.09
CA ARG A 472 17.41 24.25 -1.12
C ARG A 472 16.36 24.86 -2.04
N SER A 473 15.38 24.07 -2.48
CA SER A 473 14.29 24.58 -3.33
C SER A 473 13.18 25.22 -2.50
N ALA A 474 12.95 24.71 -1.29
CA ALA A 474 11.81 25.13 -0.47
C ALA A 474 12.05 26.45 0.29
N LEU A 475 13.29 26.88 0.49
CA LEU A 475 13.60 28.19 1.09
C LEU A 475 13.53 29.36 0.08
N ILE A 476 13.58 29.09 -1.23
CA ILE A 476 13.52 30.15 -2.27
C ILE A 476 12.24 31.01 -2.13
N PRO A 477 11.02 30.42 -1.99
CA PRO A 477 9.81 31.20 -1.78
C PRO A 477 9.84 32.03 -0.49
N VAL A 478 10.51 31.55 0.57
CA VAL A 478 10.63 32.28 1.84
C VAL A 478 11.54 33.49 1.68
N ILE A 479 12.70 33.32 1.04
CA ILE A 479 13.65 34.43 0.77
C ILE A 479 12.97 35.47 -0.14
N SER A 480 12.28 35.02 -1.19
CA SER A 480 11.51 35.89 -2.08
C SER A 480 10.42 36.66 -1.33
N TRP A 481 9.69 36.02 -0.43
CA TRP A 481 8.65 36.68 0.38
C TRP A 481 9.24 37.69 1.38
N ILE A 482 10.34 37.35 2.06
CA ILE A 482 11.02 38.28 2.99
C ILE A 482 11.50 39.53 2.25
N THR A 483 12.09 39.38 1.07
CA THR A 483 12.60 40.50 0.27
C THR A 483 11.50 41.36 -0.35
N SER A 484 10.38 40.76 -0.78
CA SER A 484 9.30 41.48 -1.48
C SER A 484 8.19 42.01 -0.58
N HIS A 485 7.81 41.29 0.48
CA HIS A 485 6.68 41.65 1.35
C HIS A 485 7.14 42.15 2.73
N GLY A 486 8.10 41.47 3.36
CA GLY A 486 8.53 41.75 4.74
C GLY A 486 9.43 42.97 4.87
N ASN A 487 10.61 42.93 4.24
CA ASN A 487 11.64 43.95 4.38
C ASN A 487 11.21 45.37 3.91
N PRO A 488 10.44 45.55 2.82
CA PRO A 488 9.98 46.89 2.43
C PRO A 488 9.13 47.57 3.50
N LYS A 489 8.29 46.80 4.23
CA LYS A 489 7.46 47.34 5.31
C LYS A 489 8.26 47.59 6.59
N LEU A 490 9.27 46.77 6.87
CA LEU A 490 10.13 46.92 8.05
C LEU A 490 11.17 48.04 7.90
N GLN A 491 11.65 48.29 6.68
CA GLN A 491 12.57 49.40 6.39
C GLN A 491 11.96 50.76 6.73
N PHE A 492 10.64 50.91 6.59
CA PHE A 492 9.92 52.11 7.05
C PHE A 492 10.10 52.38 8.55
N TYR A 493 10.30 51.34 9.35
CA TYR A 493 10.57 51.42 10.79
C TYR A 493 12.06 51.29 11.15
N GLY A 494 12.96 51.33 10.16
CA GLY A 494 14.41 51.19 10.38
C GLY A 494 14.86 49.79 10.80
N ALA A 495 14.05 48.76 10.54
CA ALA A 495 14.38 47.36 10.84
C ALA A 495 14.55 46.53 9.56
N ARG A 496 15.44 45.54 9.60
CA ARG A 496 15.69 44.59 8.49
C ARG A 496 15.76 43.16 9.03
N ILE A 497 15.21 42.22 8.26
CA ILE A 497 15.27 40.80 8.57
C ILE A 497 16.04 40.07 7.47
N ASP A 498 17.00 39.26 7.90
CA ASP A 498 17.69 38.30 7.05
C ASP A 498 17.46 36.87 7.55
N LEU A 499 17.32 35.93 6.62
CA LEU A 499 17.27 34.52 6.95
C LEU A 499 18.68 34.03 7.28
N GLY A 500 18.83 33.23 8.32
CA GLY A 500 20.12 32.69 8.74
C GLY A 500 20.05 31.23 9.18
N TRP A 501 21.21 30.57 9.18
CA TRP A 501 21.42 29.34 9.95
C TRP A 501 22.30 29.67 11.16
N PHE A 502 22.01 29.01 12.28
CA PHE A 502 22.63 29.24 13.56
C PHE A 502 22.99 27.90 14.21
N GLN A 503 24.05 27.92 15.03
CA GLN A 503 24.40 26.86 15.98
C GLN A 503 24.50 25.46 15.34
N ALA A 504 25.51 25.26 14.48
CA ALA A 504 25.80 23.93 13.94
C ALA A 504 26.36 23.01 15.03
N THR A 505 25.70 21.87 15.28
CA THR A 505 26.20 20.87 16.23
C THR A 505 27.25 19.97 15.58
N ALA A 506 28.01 19.23 16.39
CA ALA A 506 29.05 18.30 15.91
C ALA A 506 28.48 17.19 15.00
N SER A 507 27.17 16.91 15.08
CA SER A 507 26.46 15.96 14.22
C SER A 507 26.11 16.50 12.83
N GLY A 508 26.36 17.79 12.57
CA GLY A 508 26.04 18.47 11.32
C GLY A 508 24.61 19.02 11.26
N TYR A 509 23.86 19.00 12.36
CA TYR A 509 22.56 19.67 12.44
C TYR A 509 22.74 21.18 12.61
N TYR A 510 21.99 21.97 11.85
CA TYR A 510 21.94 23.42 11.98
C TYR A 510 20.49 23.85 12.24
N GLN A 511 20.32 24.90 13.05
CA GLN A 511 19.02 25.50 13.30
C GLN A 511 18.81 26.67 12.32
N LEU A 512 17.62 26.77 11.74
CA LEU A 512 17.26 27.92 10.92
C LEU A 512 16.63 29.01 11.79
N GLY A 513 16.76 30.26 11.38
CA GLY A 513 16.12 31.37 12.06
C GLY A 513 16.19 32.65 11.27
N ILE A 514 15.79 33.74 11.90
CA ILE A 514 15.95 35.10 11.39
C ILE A 514 16.94 35.90 12.21
N LEU A 515 17.69 36.76 11.53
CA LEU A 515 18.51 37.80 12.10
C LEU A 515 17.74 39.12 11.95
N VAL A 516 17.37 39.72 13.08
CA VAL A 516 16.73 41.04 13.11
C VAL A 516 17.80 42.08 13.39
N ALA A 517 17.98 43.02 12.47
CA ALA A 517 18.87 44.17 12.61
C ALA A 517 18.06 45.47 12.62
N VAL A 518 18.45 46.43 13.46
CA VAL A 518 17.77 47.72 13.61
C VAL A 518 18.79 48.86 13.47
N GLY A 519 18.52 49.84 12.59
CA GLY A 519 19.42 50.94 12.24
C GLY A 519 20.34 50.63 11.04
N ASP A 520 21.29 51.54 10.74
CA ASP A 520 22.27 51.44 9.64
C ASP A 520 23.38 50.39 9.92
N TYR A 521 23.00 49.19 10.34
CA TYR A 521 23.87 48.03 10.33
C TYR A 521 24.00 47.54 8.90
N SER A 522 24.87 48.18 8.12
CA SER A 522 25.32 47.61 6.86
C SER A 522 26.13 46.34 7.15
N LEU A 523 25.78 45.24 6.48
CA LEU A 523 26.45 43.94 6.60
C LEU A 523 27.96 43.99 6.24
N HIS A 524 28.44 45.13 5.72
CA HIS A 524 29.84 45.41 5.42
C HIS A 524 30.68 45.64 6.69
N ASN A 525 30.10 46.07 7.82
CA ASN A 525 30.86 46.32 9.05
C ASN A 525 31.29 45.05 9.82
N MET A 526 30.74 43.87 9.49
CA MET A 526 31.25 42.57 10.00
C MET A 526 32.46 42.05 9.21
N HIS A 527 32.81 42.65 8.08
CA HIS A 527 33.98 42.21 7.29
C HIS A 527 35.30 42.78 7.82
N GLN A 528 35.25 43.78 8.70
CA GLN A 528 36.41 44.58 9.10
C GLN A 528 36.83 44.39 10.56
N SER A 529 36.00 43.72 11.38
CA SER A 529 36.25 43.54 12.83
C SER A 529 37.20 42.38 13.17
N ASP A 530 37.41 41.42 12.27
CA ASP A 530 38.33 40.28 12.47
C ASP A 530 39.76 40.53 11.92
N LEU A 531 40.05 41.73 11.40
CA LEU A 531 41.38 42.09 10.87
C LEU A 531 42.21 42.99 11.81
N LEU A 532 41.65 43.41 12.96
CA LEU A 532 42.33 44.28 13.93
C LEU A 532 42.76 43.57 15.23
N GLY A 533 42.68 42.24 15.27
CA GLY A 533 42.89 41.45 16.48
C GLY A 533 44.15 40.58 16.50
N THR A 534 45.17 40.83 15.65
CA THR A 534 46.49 40.17 15.81
C THR A 534 47.58 40.97 15.06
N ARG A 535 48.12 42.03 15.69
CA ARG A 535 49.50 42.45 15.42
C ARG A 535 49.99 43.43 16.48
N SER A 536 50.79 42.92 17.40
CA SER A 536 51.78 43.70 18.13
C SER A 536 53.14 43.05 17.86
N ASP A 537 54.02 43.88 17.31
CA ASP A 537 55.49 43.83 17.31
C ASP A 537 56.22 42.68 16.57
N GLU A 538 56.81 43.00 15.41
CA GLU A 538 58.28 43.18 15.28
C GLU A 538 58.71 43.44 13.80
N HIS A 539 59.49 44.51 13.65
CA HIS A 539 60.55 44.89 12.70
C HIS A 539 60.60 44.55 11.17
N LEU A 540 60.85 45.65 10.42
CA LEU A 540 61.73 45.88 9.24
C LEU A 540 61.81 44.82 8.12
N ARG A 541 61.50 45.20 6.87
CA ARG A 541 62.41 45.89 5.90
C ARG A 541 61.72 46.09 4.54
N GLU A 542 62.12 47.17 3.86
CA GLU A 542 61.78 47.55 2.48
C GLU A 542 62.17 46.47 1.45
N ASP A 543 61.37 46.30 0.39
CA ASP A 543 61.79 46.70 -0.96
C ASP A 543 60.69 46.54 -2.04
N ALA A 544 60.84 47.35 -3.08
CA ALA A 544 59.91 47.71 -4.14
C ALA A 544 59.58 46.61 -5.18
N THR A 545 58.43 46.73 -5.88
CA THR A 545 58.35 47.10 -7.32
C THR A 545 57.01 46.71 -8.00
N VAL A 546 56.40 47.71 -8.65
CA VAL A 546 55.88 47.72 -10.04
C VAL A 546 54.64 46.87 -10.43
N ALA A 547 53.55 47.62 -10.66
CA ALA A 547 52.70 47.68 -11.86
C ALA A 547 52.06 46.41 -12.49
N HIS A 548 50.72 46.41 -12.40
CA HIS A 548 49.75 46.55 -13.50
C HIS A 548 49.58 45.40 -14.55
N ASN A 549 48.32 44.94 -14.61
CA ASN A 549 47.60 44.31 -15.72
C ASN A 549 47.94 42.86 -16.10
N SER A 550 46.99 41.95 -15.87
CA SER A 550 46.11 41.50 -16.96
C SER A 550 45.08 40.47 -16.49
N LEU A 551 43.87 40.70 -16.98
CA LEU A 551 42.68 39.88 -16.85
C LEU A 551 42.71 38.80 -17.93
N LYS A 552 42.29 37.58 -17.53
CA LYS A 552 41.76 36.45 -18.32
C LYS A 552 42.76 35.51 -19.04
N GLN A 553 42.67 34.25 -18.57
CA GLN A 553 42.37 33.03 -19.36
C GLN A 553 43.49 31.99 -19.47
N LEU A 554 43.44 30.97 -18.59
CA LEU A 554 43.43 29.52 -18.90
C LEU A 554 43.47 28.73 -17.57
N GLN A 555 42.46 27.93 -17.25
CA GLN A 555 42.33 26.46 -17.44
C GLN A 555 42.33 25.79 -16.05
N GLN A 556 41.17 25.34 -15.55
CA GLN A 556 40.75 23.94 -15.64
C GLN A 556 41.81 22.93 -15.18
N SER A 557 41.75 22.54 -13.90
CA SER A 557 42.03 21.17 -13.45
C SER A 557 41.58 20.98 -11.98
N GLN A 558 40.34 20.48 -11.80
CA GLN A 558 39.93 19.38 -10.90
C GLN A 558 40.34 19.33 -9.40
N PRO A 559 39.71 18.47 -8.57
CA PRO A 559 38.92 18.91 -7.42
C PRO A 559 39.55 18.53 -6.06
N TYR A 560 39.48 19.43 -5.08
CA TYR A 560 39.63 19.04 -3.68
C TYR A 560 38.52 19.68 -2.84
N ILE A 561 37.60 18.81 -2.42
CA ILE A 561 36.50 19.08 -1.51
C ILE A 561 37.08 19.12 -0.10
N SER A 562 37.10 20.29 0.55
CA SER A 562 37.13 20.37 2.02
C SER A 562 36.86 21.79 2.51
N HIS A 563 35.74 21.93 3.22
CA HIS A 563 35.57 22.79 4.40
C HIS A 563 35.91 24.29 4.30
N ALA A 564 34.97 25.10 3.82
CA ALA A 564 34.84 26.48 4.27
C ALA A 564 33.44 27.05 3.96
N LEU A 565 32.39 26.52 4.60
CA LEU A 565 31.27 27.41 4.92
C LEU A 565 31.87 28.50 5.81
N SER A 566 31.88 29.75 5.33
CA SER A 566 32.38 30.93 6.06
C SER A 566 31.78 30.96 7.46
N ARG A 567 32.48 30.37 8.44
CA ARG A 567 32.19 30.46 9.88
C ARG A 567 32.43 31.91 10.25
N LYS A 568 31.38 32.73 10.27
CA LYS A 568 31.44 34.08 10.83
C LYS A 568 30.72 34.04 12.19
N ARG A 569 31.37 34.62 13.20
CA ARG A 569 30.82 34.68 14.57
C ARG A 569 29.83 35.85 14.60
N ILE A 570 28.56 35.58 14.40
CA ILE A 570 27.51 36.62 14.45
C ILE A 570 27.21 36.83 15.93
N THR A 571 27.72 37.94 16.48
CA THR A 571 27.54 38.48 17.84
C THR A 571 27.48 37.49 19.02
N GLY A 572 28.42 37.62 19.96
CA GLY A 572 28.29 37.01 21.30
C GLY A 572 28.54 35.50 21.38
N GLY A 573 29.34 34.92 20.49
CA GLY A 573 29.76 33.52 20.60
C GLY A 573 28.98 32.52 19.75
N MET A 574 27.85 32.91 19.15
CA MET A 574 27.08 32.06 18.22
C MET A 574 27.78 31.93 16.86
N THR A 575 28.03 30.69 16.44
CA THR A 575 28.47 30.36 15.07
C THR A 575 27.25 30.29 14.16
N GLY A 576 27.20 31.11 13.10
CA GLY A 576 26.10 31.13 12.15
C GLY A 576 26.42 31.86 10.86
N GLY A 577 25.50 31.85 9.91
CA GLY A 577 25.66 32.51 8.62
C GLY A 577 24.33 32.97 8.04
N VAL A 578 24.34 34.10 7.34
CA VAL A 578 23.18 34.59 6.60
C VAL A 578 22.98 33.78 5.32
N ILE A 579 21.74 33.40 5.04
CA ILE A 579 21.34 32.61 3.87
C ILE A 579 20.88 33.56 2.76
N ASN A 580 21.73 33.74 1.76
CA ASN A 580 21.45 34.37 0.48
C ASN A 580 21.36 33.33 -0.65
N ASP A 581 20.91 33.72 -1.84
CA ASP A 581 20.80 32.84 -3.02
C ASP A 581 22.11 32.10 -3.36
N ALA A 582 23.27 32.70 -3.08
CA ALA A 582 24.58 32.10 -3.27
C ALA A 582 24.90 31.02 -2.22
N THR A 583 24.66 31.31 -0.93
CA THR A 583 24.94 30.38 0.19
C THR A 583 23.89 29.29 0.33
N LEU A 584 22.72 29.45 -0.31
CA LEU A 584 21.65 28.45 -0.32
C LEU A 584 22.10 27.14 -0.97
N LYS A 585 22.97 27.21 -1.99
CA LYS A 585 23.51 26.04 -2.70
C LYS A 585 24.47 25.21 -1.85
N SER A 586 25.10 25.82 -0.85
CA SER A 586 26.08 25.20 0.05
C SER A 586 25.48 24.58 1.32
N LEU A 587 24.16 24.66 1.52
CA LEU A 587 23.50 23.98 2.65
C LEU A 587 23.45 22.47 2.38
N ASP A 588 24.08 21.70 3.26
CA ASP A 588 24.02 20.24 3.24
C ASP A 588 22.70 19.75 3.82
N TYR A 589 22.10 18.75 3.16
CA TYR A 589 20.88 18.11 3.64
C TYR A 589 20.98 16.59 3.46
N ARG A 590 20.46 15.83 4.42
CA ARG A 590 20.29 14.38 4.27
C ARG A 590 19.06 14.11 3.42
N ARG A 591 19.18 13.20 2.45
CA ARG A 591 18.02 12.70 1.68
C ARG A 591 17.16 11.82 2.59
N ASP A 592 15.85 12.07 2.59
CA ASP A 592 14.90 11.30 3.38
C ASP A 592 14.73 9.89 2.80
N PHE A 593 15.13 8.86 3.55
CA PHE A 593 14.89 7.44 3.18
C PHE A 593 13.39 7.09 3.11
N LEU A 594 12.51 7.92 3.69
CA LEU A 594 11.05 7.81 3.65
C LEU A 594 10.41 8.63 2.51
N PHE A 595 11.15 8.86 1.43
CA PHE A 595 10.70 9.61 0.25
C PHE A 595 9.26 9.28 -0.23
N PRO A 596 8.80 8.01 -0.32
CA PRO A 596 7.43 7.74 -0.76
C PRO A 596 6.35 8.30 0.19
N PHE A 597 6.57 8.28 1.50
CA PHE A 597 5.64 8.89 2.47
C PHE A 597 5.67 10.43 2.41
N SER A 598 6.81 11.02 2.02
CA SER A 598 6.93 12.47 1.80
C SER A 598 6.19 12.96 0.54
N LEU A 599 5.90 12.04 -0.41
CA LEU A 599 5.00 12.31 -1.52
C LEU A 599 3.57 12.45 -1.01
N LEU A 600 3.13 11.57 -0.11
CA LEU A 600 1.75 11.55 0.40
C LEU A 600 1.47 12.73 1.33
N LEU A 601 2.29 12.88 2.39
CA LEU A 601 2.10 13.86 3.46
C LEU A 601 2.82 15.17 3.14
N ARG A 602 2.07 16.26 3.01
CA ARG A 602 2.61 17.54 2.54
C ARG A 602 1.99 18.70 3.30
N ASN A 603 2.83 19.53 3.91
CA ASN A 603 2.35 20.83 4.39
C ASN A 603 2.09 21.77 3.19
N THR A 604 0.88 22.32 3.13
CA THR A 604 0.39 23.17 2.04
C THR A 604 -0.07 24.54 2.56
N ARG A 605 -0.27 25.49 1.64
CA ARG A 605 -0.92 26.77 1.94
C ARG A 605 -2.43 26.60 2.19
N PRO A 606 -3.07 27.49 2.96
CA PRO A 606 -4.50 27.42 3.23
C PRO A 606 -5.32 27.88 2.00
N ILE A 607 -6.55 27.39 1.88
CA ILE A 607 -7.46 27.59 0.71
C ILE A 607 -8.75 28.35 1.08
N GLY A 608 -9.06 28.49 2.38
CA GLY A 608 -10.19 29.33 2.84
C GLY A 608 -11.59 28.72 2.70
N LEU A 609 -11.71 27.49 2.18
CA LEU A 609 -12.98 26.76 1.98
C LEU A 609 -13.24 25.72 3.09
N GLN A 610 -13.42 26.16 4.34
CA GLN A 610 -13.42 25.23 5.48
C GLN A 610 -14.61 24.24 5.49
N ASP A 611 -15.83 24.71 5.21
CA ASP A 611 -17.05 23.90 5.35
C ASP A 611 -17.20 22.85 4.23
N THR A 612 -16.87 23.21 2.99
CA THR A 612 -16.91 22.28 1.86
C THR A 612 -15.83 21.22 1.96
N MET A 613 -14.62 21.60 2.39
CA MET A 613 -13.52 20.65 2.64
C MET A 613 -13.88 19.65 3.73
N GLN A 614 -14.60 20.09 4.77
CA GLN A 614 -14.99 19.22 5.86
C GLN A 614 -16.06 18.20 5.46
N LEU A 615 -17.06 18.61 4.66
CA LEU A 615 -18.04 17.68 4.10
C LEU A 615 -17.34 16.61 3.24
N LEU A 616 -16.39 17.04 2.42
CA LEU A 616 -15.63 16.14 1.55
C LEU A 616 -14.73 15.17 2.35
N ILE A 617 -14.11 15.62 3.44
CA ILE A 617 -13.35 14.72 4.33
C ILE A 617 -14.29 13.71 5.00
N SER A 618 -15.49 14.12 5.38
CA SER A 618 -16.51 13.22 5.97
C SER A 618 -16.96 12.15 4.98
N THR A 619 -17.27 12.52 3.72
CA THR A 619 -17.63 11.56 2.67
C THR A 619 -16.49 10.59 2.38
N MET A 620 -15.26 11.10 2.26
CA MET A 620 -14.08 10.26 1.98
C MET A 620 -13.71 9.35 3.14
N LEU A 621 -13.82 9.80 4.40
CA LEU A 621 -13.56 8.98 5.58
C LEU A 621 -14.51 7.79 5.64
N LEU A 622 -15.79 8.02 5.32
CA LEU A 622 -16.81 6.98 5.32
C LEU A 622 -16.66 6.04 4.12
N GLY A 623 -16.28 6.57 2.95
CA GLY A 623 -15.94 5.78 1.77
C GLY A 623 -14.72 4.88 1.99
N ASP A 624 -13.68 5.39 2.64
CA ASP A 624 -12.49 4.60 3.03
C ASP A 624 -12.89 3.44 3.96
N LEU A 625 -13.75 3.68 4.96
CA LEU A 625 -14.26 2.62 5.84
C LEU A 625 -15.07 1.56 5.07
N THR A 626 -15.96 1.98 4.16
CA THR A 626 -16.79 1.01 3.42
C THR A 626 -15.94 0.18 2.46
N ILE A 627 -15.03 0.80 1.72
CA ILE A 627 -14.16 0.07 0.78
C ILE A 627 -13.18 -0.84 1.54
N THR A 628 -12.61 -0.40 2.67
CA THR A 628 -11.75 -1.26 3.50
C THR A 628 -12.51 -2.47 4.03
N LEU A 629 -13.75 -2.30 4.50
CA LEU A 629 -14.60 -3.42 4.93
C LEU A 629 -14.90 -4.39 3.77
N LEU A 630 -15.21 -3.86 2.57
CA LEU A 630 -15.44 -4.68 1.37
C LEU A 630 -14.18 -5.45 0.96
N THR A 631 -12.99 -4.84 1.03
CA THR A 631 -11.73 -5.56 0.77
C THR A 631 -11.48 -6.67 1.78
N LEU A 632 -11.68 -6.40 3.08
CA LEU A 632 -11.49 -7.41 4.13
C LEU A 632 -12.47 -8.57 3.96
N LEU A 633 -13.72 -8.28 3.60
CA LEU A 633 -14.73 -9.29 3.26
C LEU A 633 -14.27 -10.12 2.05
N GLN A 634 -13.82 -9.47 0.98
CA GLN A 634 -13.33 -10.16 -0.22
C GLN A 634 -12.17 -11.11 0.10
N PHE A 635 -11.14 -10.63 0.83
CA PHE A 635 -9.99 -11.46 1.19
C PHE A 635 -10.33 -12.56 2.19
N TYR A 636 -11.28 -12.34 3.11
CA TYR A 636 -11.78 -13.36 4.03
C TYR A 636 -12.38 -14.55 3.28
N TRP A 637 -13.22 -14.28 2.27
CA TRP A 637 -13.85 -15.32 1.46
C TRP A 637 -12.87 -16.04 0.54
N ILE A 638 -11.86 -15.34 0.01
CA ILE A 638 -10.80 -15.95 -0.79
C ILE A 638 -9.96 -16.90 0.10
N SER A 639 -9.42 -16.38 1.21
CA SER A 639 -8.63 -17.15 2.16
C SER A 639 -8.45 -16.47 3.52
N LEU A 640 -8.71 -17.22 4.59
CA LEU A 640 -8.40 -16.83 5.97
C LEU A 640 -6.93 -16.41 6.15
N MET A 641 -5.99 -17.08 5.50
CA MET A 641 -4.56 -16.74 5.59
C MET A 641 -4.24 -15.39 4.94
N ALA A 642 -4.86 -15.07 3.80
CA ALA A 642 -4.66 -13.79 3.14
C ALA A 642 -5.30 -12.65 3.94
N PHE A 643 -6.49 -12.90 4.50
CA PHE A 643 -7.15 -11.98 5.43
C PHE A 643 -6.28 -11.67 6.65
N LEU A 644 -5.74 -12.70 7.31
CA LEU A 644 -4.86 -12.52 8.48
C LEU A 644 -3.56 -11.80 8.11
N ALA A 645 -2.98 -12.05 6.93
CA ALA A 645 -1.78 -11.35 6.48
C ALA A 645 -2.02 -9.84 6.30
N VAL A 646 -3.14 -9.45 5.67
CA VAL A 646 -3.50 -8.04 5.47
C VAL A 646 -3.82 -7.35 6.80
N LEU A 647 -4.49 -8.06 7.71
CA LEU A 647 -4.86 -7.51 9.02
C LEU A 647 -3.63 -7.39 9.94
N LEU A 648 -2.81 -8.43 10.09
CA LEU A 648 -1.83 -8.54 11.19
C LEU A 648 -0.49 -7.81 10.96
N ILE A 649 -0.20 -7.30 9.75
CA ILE A 649 1.08 -6.60 9.49
C ILE A 649 1.17 -5.28 10.25
N LEU A 650 0.08 -4.51 10.24
CA LEU A 650 -0.11 -3.37 11.15
C LEU A 650 -1.58 -3.41 11.59
N PRO A 651 -1.92 -4.16 12.66
CA PRO A 651 -3.31 -4.50 13.02
C PRO A 651 -4.20 -3.29 13.29
N LEU A 652 -3.60 -2.17 13.69
CA LEU A 652 -4.33 -0.95 13.96
C LEU A 652 -4.45 -0.06 12.72
N SER A 653 -3.59 -0.17 11.71
CA SER A 653 -3.50 0.83 10.63
C SER A 653 -4.68 0.82 9.66
N LEU A 654 -5.38 -0.29 9.47
CA LEU A 654 -6.55 -0.37 8.59
C LEU A 654 -7.83 0.17 9.24
N LEU A 655 -8.02 -0.07 10.54
CA LEU A 655 -9.26 0.26 11.25
C LEU A 655 -9.18 1.56 12.06
N SER A 656 -7.98 1.99 12.48
CA SER A 656 -7.80 3.22 13.25
C SER A 656 -7.92 4.55 12.48
N PRO A 657 -7.76 4.64 11.14
CA PRO A 657 -7.95 5.90 10.41
C PRO A 657 -9.37 6.45 10.59
N PHE A 658 -10.38 5.58 10.64
CA PHE A 658 -11.77 5.97 10.86
C PHE A 658 -12.00 6.66 12.22
N PRO A 659 -11.73 6.04 13.39
CA PRO A 659 -11.92 6.69 14.68
C PRO A 659 -10.97 7.87 14.88
N ALA A 660 -9.75 7.84 14.33
CA ALA A 660 -8.85 9.00 14.37
C ALA A 660 -9.38 10.18 13.56
N GLY A 661 -9.92 9.93 12.36
CA GLY A 661 -10.55 10.93 11.50
C GLY A 661 -11.83 11.50 12.12
N LEU A 662 -12.66 10.65 12.72
CA LEU A 662 -13.84 11.08 13.47
C LEU A 662 -13.42 12.00 14.62
N ASN A 663 -12.45 11.59 15.45
CA ASN A 663 -11.96 12.41 16.55
C ASN A 663 -11.41 13.76 16.08
N ALA A 664 -10.67 13.78 14.96
CA ALA A 664 -10.19 15.03 14.37
C ALA A 664 -11.35 15.96 13.96
N LEU A 665 -12.41 15.43 13.35
CA LEU A 665 -13.59 16.19 12.90
C LEU A 665 -14.41 16.81 14.05
N PHE A 666 -14.52 16.10 15.19
CA PHE A 666 -15.31 16.52 16.36
C PHE A 666 -14.51 17.28 17.43
N SER A 667 -13.18 17.26 17.39
CA SER A 667 -12.34 17.94 18.38
C SER A 667 -12.49 19.47 18.40
N GLN A 668 -12.36 20.08 19.58
CA GLN A 668 -12.42 21.53 19.80
C GLN A 668 -11.08 22.14 20.23
N GLY A 669 -10.89 23.44 19.90
CA GLY A 669 -9.76 24.25 20.38
C GLY A 669 -8.44 24.13 19.58
N PRO A 670 -7.34 24.73 20.08
CA PRO A 670 -6.04 24.81 19.42
C PRO A 670 -5.36 23.45 19.17
N ARG A 671 -5.94 22.34 19.67
CA ARG A 671 -5.45 20.96 19.45
C ARG A 671 -5.96 20.32 18.16
N LYS A 672 -6.90 20.95 17.42
CA LYS A 672 -7.48 20.43 16.18
C LYS A 672 -6.43 20.03 15.13
N ALA A 673 -5.45 20.88 14.90
CA ALA A 673 -4.41 20.63 13.89
C ALA A 673 -3.53 19.41 14.23
N SER A 674 -3.21 19.23 15.52
CA SER A 674 -2.42 18.06 15.98
C SER A 674 -3.17 16.73 15.82
N LEU A 675 -4.49 16.72 16.04
CA LEU A 675 -5.32 15.51 15.87
C LEU A 675 -5.52 15.17 14.39
N ALA A 676 -5.74 16.17 13.53
CA ALA A 676 -5.84 15.97 12.10
C ALA A 676 -4.51 15.45 11.49
N ARG A 677 -3.36 15.93 12.00
CA ARG A 677 -2.02 15.40 11.68
C ARG A 677 -1.86 13.92 12.07
N VAL A 678 -2.34 13.53 13.26
CA VAL A 678 -2.33 12.11 13.69
C VAL A 678 -3.19 11.23 12.78
N TYR A 679 -4.37 11.71 12.38
CA TYR A 679 -5.21 11.02 11.40
C TYR A 679 -4.51 10.85 10.05
N ALA A 680 -3.83 11.90 9.54
CA ALA A 680 -3.07 11.80 8.30
C ALA A 680 -1.94 10.75 8.37
N LEU A 681 -1.27 10.63 9.53
CA LEU A 681 -0.29 9.57 9.75
C LEU A 681 -0.91 8.18 9.71
N TRP A 682 -2.05 7.98 10.38
CA TRP A 682 -2.77 6.70 10.32
C TRP A 682 -3.15 6.33 8.88
N ASN A 683 -3.68 7.30 8.13
CA ASN A 683 -4.00 7.11 6.73
C ASN A 683 -2.76 6.71 5.90
N ALA A 684 -1.61 7.38 6.11
CA ALA A 684 -0.37 7.02 5.45
C ALA A 684 0.13 5.61 5.84
N THR A 685 0.09 5.25 7.13
CA THR A 685 0.54 3.91 7.59
C THR A 685 -0.33 2.77 7.05
N SER A 686 -1.61 3.04 6.77
CA SER A 686 -2.52 2.03 6.22
C SER A 686 -2.19 1.61 4.79
N LEU A 687 -1.40 2.42 4.05
CA LEU A 687 -0.93 2.09 2.70
C LEU A 687 -0.06 0.84 2.69
N SER A 688 0.74 0.61 3.75
CA SER A 688 1.55 -0.60 3.86
C SER A 688 0.68 -1.86 3.80
N ASN A 689 -0.48 -1.86 4.46
CA ASN A 689 -1.40 -3.00 4.44
C ASN A 689 -2.08 -3.16 3.08
N ILE A 690 -2.34 -2.08 2.36
CA ILE A 690 -2.88 -2.13 0.98
C ILE A 690 -1.85 -2.73 0.02
N VAL A 691 -0.57 -2.36 0.16
CA VAL A 691 0.52 -2.97 -0.63
C VAL A 691 0.62 -4.46 -0.34
N VAL A 692 0.48 -4.86 0.92
CA VAL A 692 0.46 -6.29 1.28
C VAL A 692 -0.76 -6.97 0.66
N ALA A 693 -1.95 -6.38 0.75
CA ALA A 693 -3.15 -6.92 0.11
C ALA A 693 -2.92 -7.13 -1.39
N PHE A 694 -2.23 -6.20 -2.04
CA PHE A 694 -1.82 -6.32 -3.44
C PHE A 694 -0.87 -7.49 -3.67
N ILE A 695 0.21 -7.60 -2.88
CA ILE A 695 1.17 -8.71 -2.98
C ILE A 695 0.50 -10.07 -2.71
N CYS A 696 -0.34 -10.16 -1.68
CA CYS A 696 -1.10 -11.37 -1.37
C CYS A 696 -2.02 -11.78 -2.53
N GLY A 697 -2.66 -10.82 -3.19
CA GLY A 697 -3.45 -11.05 -4.39
C GLY A 697 -2.62 -11.53 -5.58
N VAL A 698 -1.47 -10.89 -5.85
CA VAL A 698 -0.54 -11.32 -6.91
C VAL A 698 -0.02 -12.73 -6.66
N LEU A 699 0.41 -13.04 -5.44
CA LEU A 699 0.90 -14.37 -5.09
C LEU A 699 -0.20 -15.42 -5.25
N ARG A 700 -1.42 -15.14 -4.77
CA ARG A 700 -2.57 -16.04 -4.96
C ARG A 700 -2.86 -16.28 -6.44
N TYR A 701 -2.87 -15.22 -7.25
CA TYR A 701 -3.10 -15.33 -8.68
C TYR A 701 -2.01 -16.16 -9.38
N GLY A 702 -0.73 -15.87 -9.10
CA GLY A 702 0.40 -16.59 -9.69
C GLY A 702 0.52 -18.05 -9.22
N PHE A 703 0.13 -18.35 -7.97
CA PHE A 703 0.10 -19.74 -7.47
C PHE A 703 -1.14 -20.51 -7.94
N SER A 704 -2.28 -19.86 -8.16
CA SER A 704 -3.47 -20.51 -8.72
C SER A 704 -3.29 -20.87 -10.20
N SER A 705 -2.61 -20.05 -11.01
CA SER A 705 -2.32 -20.41 -12.41
C SER A 705 -1.38 -21.62 -12.53
N SER A 706 -0.49 -21.81 -11.55
CA SER A 706 0.40 -22.97 -11.48
C SER A 706 -0.25 -24.21 -10.85
N GLN A 707 -1.42 -24.05 -10.23
CA GLN A 707 -2.19 -25.12 -9.59
C GLN A 707 -3.46 -25.44 -10.38
N MET A 708 -3.37 -25.51 -11.71
CA MET A 708 -4.28 -26.35 -12.50
C MET A 708 -4.08 -27.80 -12.01
N PRO A 709 -5.07 -28.47 -11.38
CA PRO A 709 -5.03 -29.92 -11.37
C PRO A 709 -5.12 -30.31 -12.85
N LYS A 710 -4.04 -30.86 -13.40
CA LYS A 710 -4.10 -31.77 -14.54
C LYS A 710 -5.02 -32.93 -14.18
N LYS A 711 -6.33 -32.67 -14.21
CA LYS A 711 -7.37 -33.69 -14.19
C LYS A 711 -7.71 -34.12 -15.62
N GLU A 712 -7.02 -33.57 -16.61
CA GLU A 712 -6.64 -34.34 -17.79
C GLU A 712 -5.36 -35.10 -17.45
N ASN A 713 -5.53 -36.36 -17.04
CA ASN A 713 -4.63 -37.48 -17.33
C ASN A 713 -5.02 -38.75 -16.56
N THR A 714 -5.96 -38.72 -15.62
CA THR A 714 -6.38 -39.98 -14.95
C THR A 714 -7.27 -40.85 -15.86
N TRP A 715 -7.93 -40.26 -16.86
CA TRP A 715 -8.66 -41.01 -17.90
C TRP A 715 -7.77 -41.39 -19.08
N ASN A 716 -6.89 -40.50 -19.55
CA ASN A 716 -5.91 -40.82 -20.58
C ASN A 716 -4.84 -41.81 -20.11
N PHE A 717 -4.51 -41.87 -18.82
CA PHE A 717 -3.62 -42.93 -18.30
C PHE A 717 -4.35 -44.27 -18.18
N ARG A 718 -5.67 -44.32 -18.01
CA ARG A 718 -6.42 -45.59 -18.05
C ARG A 718 -6.68 -46.07 -19.49
N SER A 719 -6.91 -45.18 -20.44
CA SER A 719 -7.06 -45.52 -21.86
C SER A 719 -5.70 -45.84 -22.53
N ASN A 720 -4.63 -45.13 -22.16
CA ASN A 720 -3.28 -45.38 -22.69
C ASN A 720 -2.50 -46.46 -21.92
N LEU A 721 -2.88 -46.84 -20.69
CA LEU A 721 -2.36 -48.07 -20.06
C LEU A 721 -3.04 -49.33 -20.64
N ALA A 722 -4.24 -49.17 -21.24
CA ALA A 722 -4.88 -50.21 -22.04
C ALA A 722 -4.28 -50.29 -23.45
N LYS A 723 -4.00 -49.16 -24.11
CA LYS A 723 -3.30 -49.14 -25.43
C LYS A 723 -1.80 -49.43 -25.35
N GLY A 724 -1.10 -49.00 -24.31
CA GLY A 724 0.34 -49.20 -24.11
C GLY A 724 0.73 -50.61 -23.65
N LYS A 725 -0.21 -51.38 -23.10
CA LYS A 725 -0.02 -52.83 -22.88
C LYS A 725 -0.28 -53.66 -24.14
N GLN A 726 -0.88 -53.06 -25.18
CA GLN A 726 -1.07 -53.69 -26.49
C GLN A 726 0.20 -53.57 -27.36
N LEU A 727 0.97 -52.49 -27.21
CA LEU A 727 2.16 -52.18 -28.04
C LEU A 727 3.51 -52.64 -27.47
N MET A 728 3.53 -53.31 -26.32
CA MET A 728 4.75 -53.93 -25.73
C MET A 728 4.70 -55.46 -25.76
N ARG A 729 3.98 -56.02 -26.74
CA ARG A 729 3.94 -57.48 -26.96
C ARG A 729 3.79 -57.90 -28.42
N GLU A 730 4.19 -57.02 -29.34
CA GLU A 730 4.47 -57.34 -30.73
C GLU A 730 5.87 -56.80 -31.03
N GLY A 731 6.86 -57.69 -30.92
CA GLY A 731 8.24 -57.39 -31.19
C GLY A 731 9.00 -58.70 -31.25
N GLU A 732 9.03 -59.33 -32.43
CA GLU A 732 10.18 -60.10 -32.91
C GLU A 732 10.10 -60.30 -34.44
N PHE A 733 11.08 -59.70 -35.12
CA PHE A 733 11.79 -60.10 -36.35
C PHE A 733 11.04 -60.49 -37.64
N ASP A 734 11.21 -59.71 -38.72
CA ASP A 734 12.23 -59.97 -39.76
C ASP A 734 12.40 -58.78 -40.72
N ASP A 735 13.61 -58.67 -41.25
CA ASP A 735 14.26 -57.57 -41.98
C ASP A 735 13.86 -57.41 -43.47
N GLU A 736 14.33 -56.29 -44.05
CA GLU A 736 14.51 -55.92 -45.47
C GLU A 736 13.43 -55.09 -46.21
N GLY A 737 13.90 -53.95 -46.75
CA GLY A 737 13.33 -53.31 -47.95
C GLY A 737 13.13 -51.81 -47.86
N ALA A 738 14.18 -51.05 -48.15
CA ALA A 738 14.11 -49.60 -48.36
C ALA A 738 13.39 -49.26 -49.69
N ASP A 739 12.55 -48.23 -49.68
CA ASP A 739 12.54 -47.21 -50.73
C ASP A 739 11.80 -45.93 -50.29
N LEU A 740 12.37 -44.80 -50.73
CA LEU A 740 11.99 -43.41 -50.49
C LEU A 740 10.63 -43.07 -51.10
N VAL A 741 9.88 -42.15 -50.48
CA VAL A 741 9.26 -40.95 -51.11
C VAL A 741 8.36 -40.19 -50.12
N GLU A 742 8.72 -38.91 -49.93
CA GLU A 742 7.94 -37.70 -49.63
C GLU A 742 6.98 -37.64 -48.41
N GLU A 743 7.37 -36.78 -47.46
CA GLU A 743 6.50 -36.13 -46.48
C GLU A 743 5.43 -35.27 -47.18
N PRO A 744 4.15 -35.33 -46.76
CA PRO A 744 3.25 -34.21 -46.89
C PRO A 744 3.24 -33.41 -45.58
N ASP A 745 3.59 -32.13 -45.70
CA ASP A 745 3.28 -31.09 -44.73
C ASP A 745 1.78 -31.11 -44.40
N TYR A 746 1.45 -31.33 -43.13
CA TYR A 746 0.16 -30.95 -42.57
C TYR A 746 0.42 -29.87 -41.52
N GLU A 747 0.15 -28.63 -41.91
CA GLU A 747 0.04 -27.49 -41.02
C GLU A 747 -0.92 -27.86 -39.88
N LEU A 748 -0.37 -27.94 -38.66
CA LEU A 748 -1.12 -27.91 -37.42
C LEU A 748 -1.78 -26.54 -37.32
N GLU A 749 -3.02 -26.46 -37.79
CA GLU A 749 -3.94 -25.38 -37.45
C GLU A 749 -4.16 -25.47 -35.93
N PHE A 750 -3.37 -24.70 -35.19
CA PHE A 750 -3.56 -24.47 -33.77
C PHE A 750 -4.96 -23.88 -33.60
N ASP A 751 -5.89 -24.71 -33.13
CA ASP A 751 -7.21 -24.29 -32.69
C ASP A 751 -7.02 -23.32 -31.52
N LYS A 752 -7.03 -22.03 -31.86
CA LYS A 752 -6.83 -20.88 -30.95
C LYS A 752 -8.01 -20.64 -30.00
N ASN A 753 -8.95 -21.57 -29.93
CA ASN A 753 -10.18 -21.39 -29.16
C ASN A 753 -10.11 -21.96 -27.73
N GLY A 754 -8.95 -22.50 -27.30
CA GLY A 754 -8.75 -23.05 -25.95
C GLY A 754 -8.11 -22.09 -24.93
N GLU A 755 -7.73 -20.87 -25.31
CA GLU A 755 -7.03 -19.92 -24.41
C GLU A 755 -7.98 -18.93 -23.69
N GLU A 756 -9.30 -18.98 -23.92
CA GLU A 756 -10.21 -17.93 -23.44
C GLU A 756 -11.04 -18.28 -22.17
N GLU A 757 -11.00 -19.53 -21.66
CA GLU A 757 -12.05 -19.99 -20.72
C GLU A 757 -11.74 -20.01 -19.20
N VAL A 758 -10.68 -19.34 -18.71
CA VAL A 758 -10.47 -19.18 -17.23
C VAL A 758 -10.01 -17.76 -16.82
N MET A 759 -10.45 -16.72 -17.53
CA MET A 759 -10.03 -15.32 -17.30
C MET A 759 -11.03 -14.46 -16.50
N GLU A 760 -11.64 -14.95 -15.41
CA GLU A 760 -12.52 -14.09 -14.58
C GLU A 760 -12.42 -14.27 -13.05
N ASP A 761 -11.28 -14.74 -12.54
CA ASP A 761 -10.78 -14.31 -11.21
C ASP A 761 -9.92 -13.03 -11.31
N ASP A 762 -10.05 -12.31 -12.44
CA ASP A 762 -9.21 -11.20 -12.90
C ASP A 762 -9.43 -9.85 -12.22
N LYS A 763 -10.30 -9.75 -11.19
CA LYS A 763 -10.73 -8.43 -10.65
C LYS A 763 -10.41 -8.21 -9.16
N TRP A 764 -9.60 -9.09 -8.54
CA TRP A 764 -9.21 -8.95 -7.12
C TRP A 764 -8.44 -7.66 -6.82
N TRP A 765 -7.77 -7.07 -7.82
CA TRP A 765 -6.97 -5.85 -7.69
C TRP A 765 -7.80 -4.56 -7.72
N ILE A 766 -9.07 -4.60 -8.11
CA ILE A 766 -9.92 -3.40 -8.25
C ILE A 766 -10.09 -2.69 -6.91
N LEU A 767 -10.56 -3.40 -5.86
CA LEU A 767 -10.80 -2.76 -4.56
C LEU A 767 -9.50 -2.23 -3.89
N PRO A 768 -8.37 -2.97 -3.87
CA PRO A 768 -7.09 -2.42 -3.42
C PRO A 768 -6.62 -1.18 -4.20
N SER A 769 -6.84 -1.16 -5.52
CA SER A 769 -6.47 -0.01 -6.37
C SER A 769 -7.34 1.21 -6.09
N ILE A 770 -8.65 1.01 -5.90
CA ILE A 770 -9.57 2.08 -5.49
C ILE A 770 -9.17 2.61 -4.11
N LEU A 771 -8.83 1.74 -3.15
CA LEU A 771 -8.34 2.18 -1.82
C LEU A 771 -7.09 3.03 -1.92
N LEU A 772 -6.12 2.63 -2.76
CA LEU A 772 -4.90 3.41 -2.98
C LEU A 772 -5.22 4.81 -3.50
N LEU A 773 -6.15 4.93 -4.45
CA LEU A 773 -6.59 6.20 -5.01
C LEU A 773 -7.35 7.05 -3.98
N VAL A 774 -8.33 6.47 -3.30
CA VAL A 774 -9.13 7.14 -2.26
C VAL A 774 -8.21 7.69 -1.17
N LYS A 775 -7.27 6.90 -0.66
CA LYS A 775 -6.35 7.35 0.39
C LYS A 775 -5.37 8.43 -0.07
N SER A 776 -4.92 8.36 -1.31
CA SER A 776 -4.03 9.39 -1.89
C SER A 776 -4.74 10.73 -2.02
N VAL A 777 -6.00 10.72 -2.44
CA VAL A 777 -6.84 11.93 -2.54
C VAL A 777 -7.24 12.43 -1.14
N GLN A 778 -7.61 11.53 -0.23
CA GLN A 778 -7.91 11.84 1.17
C GLN A 778 -6.73 12.52 1.87
N ALA A 779 -5.49 12.06 1.64
CA ALA A 779 -4.29 12.72 2.18
C ALA A 779 -4.19 14.20 1.77
N ARG A 780 -4.56 14.55 0.53
CA ARG A 780 -4.53 15.94 0.03
C ARG A 780 -5.58 16.82 0.71
N PHE A 781 -6.81 16.33 0.81
CA PHE A 781 -7.87 17.09 1.48
C PHE A 781 -7.57 17.31 2.96
N VAL A 782 -6.98 16.32 3.62
CA VAL A 782 -6.55 16.43 5.01
C VAL A 782 -5.43 17.44 5.17
N ASP A 783 -4.44 17.44 4.28
CA ASP A 783 -3.36 18.44 4.28
C ASP A 783 -3.91 19.88 4.17
N TRP A 784 -4.88 20.11 3.25
CA TRP A 784 -5.57 21.40 3.12
C TRP A 784 -6.41 21.76 4.35
N HIS A 785 -7.07 20.79 4.95
CA HIS A 785 -7.83 21.02 6.18
C HIS A 785 -6.92 21.41 7.35
N ILE A 786 -5.77 20.74 7.52
CA ILE A 786 -4.77 21.11 8.54
C ILE A 786 -4.21 22.51 8.23
N ALA A 787 -4.05 22.89 6.96
CA ALA A 787 -3.64 24.23 6.57
C ALA A 787 -4.62 25.30 7.07
N ASN A 788 -5.92 25.10 6.80
CA ASN A 788 -6.98 26.02 7.23
C ASN A 788 -7.17 26.04 8.76
N LEU A 789 -6.85 24.95 9.47
CA LEU A 789 -6.98 24.88 10.93
C LEU A 789 -5.87 25.61 11.70
N GLU A 790 -4.67 25.73 11.14
CA GLU A 790 -3.54 26.40 11.81
C GLU A 790 -3.48 27.89 11.50
N ILE A 791 -4.11 28.33 10.42
CA ILE A 791 -4.07 29.69 9.91
C ILE A 791 -5.51 30.17 9.71
N GLU A 792 -5.99 30.99 10.65
CA GLU A 792 -7.35 31.55 10.63
C GLU A 792 -7.38 33.00 10.07
N ASP A 793 -6.22 33.59 9.73
CA ASP A 793 -6.13 34.98 9.26
C ASP A 793 -6.50 35.10 7.77
N LEU A 794 -7.56 35.85 7.49
CA LEU A 794 -8.11 36.07 6.15
C LEU A 794 -7.15 36.84 5.23
N SER A 795 -6.25 37.64 5.80
CA SER A 795 -5.26 38.41 5.02
C SER A 795 -4.28 37.51 4.26
N LEU A 796 -4.10 36.26 4.70
CA LEU A 796 -3.16 35.31 4.09
C LEU A 796 -3.68 34.65 2.81
N PHE A 797 -4.94 34.92 2.44
CA PHE A 797 -5.53 34.47 1.18
C PHE A 797 -5.34 35.47 0.03
N SER A 798 -4.92 36.70 0.31
CA SER A 798 -4.68 37.71 -0.73
C SER A 798 -3.32 37.51 -1.40
N GLN A 799 -3.29 37.64 -2.73
CA GLN A 799 -2.04 37.58 -3.51
C GLN A 799 -1.34 38.94 -3.60
N ASP A 800 -2.06 40.03 -3.31
CA ASP A 800 -1.54 41.39 -3.42
C ASP A 800 -0.79 41.82 -2.14
N PRO A 801 0.47 42.28 -2.25
CA PRO A 801 1.29 42.67 -1.11
C PRO A 801 0.70 43.82 -0.29
N GLU A 802 0.02 44.77 -0.92
CA GLU A 802 -0.64 45.86 -0.22
C GLU A 802 -1.90 45.38 0.50
N SER A 803 -2.73 44.55 -0.16
CA SER A 803 -3.94 43.96 0.44
C SER A 803 -3.62 43.17 1.72
N PHE A 804 -2.49 42.45 1.75
CA PHE A 804 -2.01 41.72 2.93
C PHE A 804 -1.85 42.63 4.17
N TRP A 805 -1.27 43.82 4.01
CA TRP A 805 -1.02 44.73 5.14
C TRP A 805 -2.24 45.56 5.56
N TYR A 806 -3.19 45.81 4.64
CA TYR A 806 -4.35 46.67 4.85
C TYR A 806 -5.64 45.94 5.26
N HIS A 807 -5.68 44.61 5.24
CA HIS A 807 -6.81 43.86 5.79
C HIS A 807 -7.00 44.19 7.28
N GLU A 808 -8.09 44.87 7.63
CA GLU A 808 -8.50 45.05 9.02
C GLU A 808 -8.95 43.69 9.56
N THR A 809 -8.29 43.26 10.63
CA THR A 809 -8.73 42.12 11.43
C THR A 809 -10.04 42.52 12.08
N SER A 810 -11.17 42.05 11.54
CA SER A 810 -12.43 42.10 12.27
C SER A 810 -12.25 41.25 13.53
N SER A 811 -12.10 41.92 14.66
CA SER A 811 -12.07 41.31 16.00
C SER A 811 -13.34 40.53 16.29
#